data_AF-A0A419FDF1-F1
#
_entry.id   AF-A0A419FDF1-F1
#
_cell.length_a   1.000
_cell.length_b   1.000
_cell.length_c   1.000
_cell.angle_alpha   90.00
_cell.angle_beta   90.00
_cell.angle_gamma   90.00
#
_symmetry.space_group_name_H-M   'P 1'
#
loop_
_entity.id
_entity.type
_entity.pdbx_description
1 polymer ?
#
loop_
_entity_poly.entity_id
_entity_poly.type
_entity_poly.pdbx_seq_one_letter_code
_entity_poly.pdbx_strand_id
1 'polypeptide(L)'
;MAPQPGPPGRWIWILAVLCLLLPLAAVAQSNGDCLSCHADKELTSEAGRSVAVDPQQFQGSTHAAAGIACVDCHQDLAGVEDYPHAASLKPADCSACHGDIQKAYRSSPHGKLKGAKNGPTCQSCHGPAHDLAGGAIAQKACASCHQSVGNMLQTSAHGGTVDACTECHGDHSLKPVKHHAQGGCADCHKQEAGAHAAGPHGLAQAQGNEAAPGCADCHGSTHSVTRLAEARSACQNCHPGRAEDIAASVHGQAFAGESKSPSSTCYQCHSGHQVYQQKGSNRATCGGCHEEVEKDYEHSLHGYALAKGLNNSPDCTSCHGDHRILASGDPKSAIHRRNIARTCGKCHGDEPVMAEGNVRLPRAAVTYEKSVHGQAVSNGQEQAATCLDCHGDHELKGPADPASEINVNNISKTCGVCHPSIQKEYEQSIHGRALALGITDSPTCTGCHGEHRILSPQNPDSPTAVAHQAQETCAQCHNDPVIIAKYGLEGTVVQTYEDSYHGLAVKWKSERAATCSACHTAHSVQPTVDSTSTVHATNVVETCAQCHPGATANFAKSYTHANLGRLESPINATVRNVYIILLAVIIGGMVLHNLIILNWHILRAKKKQQIGQQVTRFDVMQLIQHLVLSITFIGLVITGFALKFPDAWWVQGLNWLGMTEAARGTIHRFMAVLLVIFGIVHIAYVLFNRRGREEMFALLPTWKDARDVWDSFLFYTGLGKRKPKFSRYEYSQKGEYWALVWGTFIMAATGFVLWFPVEFMKFLPVWAIEVSQTVHYYEAWLATLAIIVWHFFFVIFHPEMYPMSWTWLTGKMNARDVKEHHQLWYEDMVRRGLIEPIPDEEEPGEHSTPEPEPDPDTEPDAASPEPPKGGEEEDKKSA
;
A
#
# COMPACT_ATOMS: atom_id res chain seq x y z
N MET A 1 16.32 49.28 62.02
CA MET A 1 15.34 49.83 62.99
C MET A 1 15.25 48.87 64.16
N ALA A 2 15.85 49.24 65.29
CA ALA A 2 15.67 48.55 66.56
C ALA A 2 14.58 49.28 67.37
N PRO A 3 13.85 48.57 68.25
CA PRO A 3 13.28 49.20 69.43
C PRO A 3 13.65 48.43 70.72
N GLN A 4 14.59 49.04 71.46
CA GLN A 4 14.64 49.36 72.89
C GLN A 4 13.90 48.51 73.97
N PRO A 5 14.55 48.25 75.12
CA PRO A 5 13.93 47.71 76.35
C PRO A 5 13.38 48.80 77.29
N GLY A 6 12.32 48.48 78.05
CA GLY A 6 11.71 49.32 79.09
C GLY A 6 12.18 49.00 80.53
N PRO A 7 11.95 49.90 81.51
CA PRO A 7 12.92 50.25 82.57
C PRO A 7 12.70 49.59 83.95
N PRO A 8 13.70 49.71 84.87
CA PRO A 8 13.64 49.21 86.24
C PRO A 8 13.24 50.28 87.26
N GLY A 9 12.79 49.84 88.43
CA GLY A 9 12.54 50.67 89.62
C GLY A 9 11.18 50.33 90.23
N ARG A 10 10.97 50.19 91.53
CA ARG A 10 11.67 50.52 92.78
C ARG A 10 11.15 49.44 93.76
N TRP A 11 11.86 48.95 94.76
CA TRP A 11 11.91 49.52 96.11
C TRP A 11 12.78 48.58 96.95
N ILE A 12 14.08 48.84 96.95
CA ILE A 12 14.94 48.51 98.09
C ILE A 12 14.63 49.59 99.12
N TRP A 13 13.82 49.26 100.13
CA TRP A 13 13.83 49.83 101.48
C TRP A 13 12.88 48.96 102.33
N ILE A 14 13.30 48.64 103.55
CA ILE A 14 12.64 47.78 104.56
C ILE A 14 13.15 46.32 104.58
N LEU A 15 14.47 46.20 104.80
CA LEU A 15 14.95 45.36 105.91
C LEU A 15 14.53 46.05 107.23
N ALA A 16 14.16 45.23 108.21
CA ALA A 16 13.79 45.55 109.60
C ALA A 16 12.28 45.76 109.87
N VAL A 17 11.79 45.00 110.86
CA VAL A 17 10.47 45.08 111.53
C VAL A 17 9.36 44.12 111.07
N LEU A 18 9.68 42.89 110.68
CA LEU A 18 8.76 41.75 110.89
C LEU A 18 9.50 40.45 111.22
N CYS A 19 10.49 40.56 112.11
CA CYS A 19 10.90 39.48 113.00
C CYS A 19 9.90 39.39 114.15
N LEU A 20 8.76 38.71 113.93
CA LEU A 20 7.93 38.07 114.97
C LEU A 20 6.74 37.44 114.25
N LEU A 21 6.53 36.14 114.49
CA LEU A 21 5.46 35.25 113.97
C LEU A 21 5.85 34.37 112.76
N LEU A 22 6.79 33.45 113.00
CA LEU A 22 6.82 32.15 112.31
C LEU A 22 5.92 31.16 113.09
N PRO A 23 4.94 30.50 112.45
CA PRO A 23 4.34 29.30 113.01
C PRO A 23 5.33 28.14 112.90
N LEU A 24 5.37 27.27 113.92
CA LEU A 24 6.11 26.00 113.88
C LEU A 24 5.66 25.20 112.64
N ALA A 25 6.56 25.05 111.67
CA ALA A 25 6.43 24.00 110.67
C ALA A 25 6.94 22.69 111.30
N ALA A 26 6.08 21.68 111.28
CA ALA A 26 6.38 20.33 111.72
C ALA A 26 7.63 19.78 111.02
N VAL A 27 8.46 19.07 111.77
CA VAL A 27 9.62 18.34 111.25
C VAL A 27 9.09 17.23 110.34
N ALA A 28 9.32 17.33 109.03
CA ALA A 28 9.09 16.20 108.13
C ALA A 28 10.12 15.10 108.44
N GLN A 29 9.65 13.87 108.60
CA GLN A 29 10.51 12.69 108.77
C GLN A 29 11.52 12.60 107.62
N SER A 30 12.80 12.48 107.95
CA SER A 30 13.89 12.46 106.98
C SER A 30 14.16 11.01 106.50
N ASN A 31 14.69 10.85 105.29
CA ASN A 31 15.07 9.53 104.77
C ASN A 31 16.09 8.81 105.67
N GLY A 32 16.91 9.58 106.41
CA GLY A 32 17.88 9.05 107.36
C GLY A 32 17.23 8.28 108.51
N ASP A 33 16.02 8.67 108.91
CA ASP A 33 15.29 8.03 110.00
C ASP A 33 14.88 6.60 109.59
N CYS A 34 14.39 6.43 108.36
CA CYS A 34 14.04 5.12 107.82
C CYS A 34 15.30 4.26 107.54
N LEU A 35 16.34 4.86 106.94
CA LEU A 35 17.55 4.14 106.56
C LEU A 35 18.40 3.71 107.77
N SER A 36 18.18 4.30 108.96
CA SER A 36 18.85 3.87 110.19
C SER A 36 18.64 2.38 110.52
N CYS A 37 17.46 1.84 110.17
CA CYS A 37 17.15 0.41 110.28
C CYS A 37 17.18 -0.27 108.90
N HIS A 38 16.61 0.35 107.87
CA HIS A 38 16.44 -0.30 106.56
C HIS A 38 17.73 -0.39 105.72
N ALA A 39 18.83 0.25 106.11
CA ALA A 39 20.12 0.07 105.42
C ALA A 39 20.77 -1.31 105.68
N ASP A 40 20.31 -2.06 106.69
CA ASP A 40 20.81 -3.40 106.99
C ASP A 40 20.32 -4.43 105.96
N LYS A 41 21.27 -5.07 105.26
CA LYS A 41 21.02 -6.03 104.17
C LYS A 41 20.38 -7.33 104.65
N GLU A 42 20.57 -7.67 105.92
CA GLU A 42 19.99 -8.88 106.53
C GLU A 42 18.60 -8.62 107.12
N LEU A 43 18.08 -7.38 107.05
CA LEU A 43 16.78 -7.05 107.62
C LEU A 43 15.64 -7.68 106.83
N THR A 44 14.83 -8.49 107.52
CA THR A 44 13.64 -9.15 106.96
C THR A 44 12.37 -8.76 107.71
N SER A 45 11.26 -8.66 106.97
CA SER A 45 9.91 -8.62 107.52
C SER A 45 9.55 -9.91 108.28
N GLU A 46 8.49 -9.87 109.09
CA GLU A 46 7.93 -11.06 109.77
C GLU A 46 7.52 -12.19 108.80
N ALA A 47 7.25 -11.85 107.54
CA ALA A 47 6.96 -12.80 106.47
C ALA A 47 8.23 -13.38 105.79
N GLY A 48 9.43 -13.12 106.34
CA GLY A 48 10.71 -13.63 105.84
C GLY A 48 11.19 -12.97 104.54
N ARG A 49 10.60 -11.85 104.11
CA ARG A 49 11.03 -11.09 102.93
C ARG A 49 12.00 -9.99 103.34
N SER A 50 13.10 -9.83 102.62
CA SER A 50 14.02 -8.70 102.84
C SER A 50 13.27 -7.37 102.68
N VAL A 51 13.48 -6.48 103.64
CA VAL A 51 12.98 -5.09 103.63
C VAL A 51 14.15 -4.10 103.61
N ALA A 52 15.34 -4.60 103.28
CA ALA A 52 16.56 -3.81 103.15
C ALA A 52 16.48 -2.88 101.93
N VAL A 53 16.99 -1.67 102.11
CA VAL A 53 17.14 -0.64 101.07
C VAL A 53 18.59 -0.24 101.04
N ASP A 54 19.27 -0.45 99.91
CA ASP A 54 20.67 -0.02 99.76
C ASP A 54 20.74 1.52 99.65
N PRO A 55 21.36 2.23 100.61
CA PRO A 55 21.36 3.69 100.62
C PRO A 55 22.05 4.30 99.40
N GLN A 56 23.06 3.63 98.85
CA GLN A 56 23.80 4.13 97.69
C GLN A 56 22.97 3.97 96.40
N GLN A 57 22.25 2.85 96.27
CA GLN A 57 21.34 2.65 95.14
C GLN A 57 20.17 3.62 95.17
N PHE A 58 19.58 3.86 96.35
CA PHE A 58 18.52 4.84 96.49
C PHE A 58 18.99 6.26 96.19
N GLN A 59 20.15 6.69 96.71
CA GLN A 59 20.70 8.00 96.38
C GLN A 59 21.02 8.17 94.88
N GLY A 60 21.33 7.09 94.17
CA GLY A 60 21.52 7.08 92.72
C GLY A 60 20.22 7.08 91.90
N SER A 61 19.06 6.93 92.54
CA SER A 61 17.76 6.91 91.87
C SER A 61 17.27 8.30 91.49
N THR A 62 16.38 8.38 90.49
CA THR A 62 15.73 9.64 90.09
C THR A 62 14.83 10.22 91.16
N HIS A 63 14.20 9.39 91.97
CA HIS A 63 13.33 9.86 93.06
C HIS A 63 14.15 10.53 94.17
N ALA A 64 15.30 9.97 94.54
CA ALA A 64 16.21 10.64 95.46
C ALA A 64 16.79 11.93 94.87
N ALA A 65 17.16 11.93 93.58
CA ALA A 65 17.63 13.14 92.89
C ALA A 65 16.55 14.24 92.81
N ALA A 66 15.27 13.87 92.76
CA ALA A 66 14.12 14.78 92.83
C ALA A 66 13.77 15.23 94.26
N GLY A 67 14.51 14.78 95.27
CA GLY A 67 14.30 15.14 96.67
C GLY A 67 13.10 14.46 97.34
N ILE A 68 12.61 13.35 96.78
CA ILE A 68 11.45 12.61 97.30
C ILE A 68 11.85 11.83 98.56
N ALA A 69 11.07 12.00 99.63
CA ALA A 69 11.26 11.29 100.88
C ALA A 69 10.60 9.90 100.87
N CYS A 70 11.07 8.98 101.73
CA CYS A 70 10.51 7.64 101.86
C CYS A 70 9.01 7.67 102.16
N VAL A 71 8.57 8.62 102.99
CA VAL A 71 7.16 8.83 103.39
C VAL A 71 6.29 9.45 102.29
N ASP A 72 6.87 10.05 101.25
CA ASP A 72 6.10 10.57 100.12
C ASP A 72 5.53 9.43 99.25
N CYS A 73 6.21 8.27 99.27
CA CYS A 73 5.76 7.03 98.63
C CYS A 73 5.07 6.09 99.62
N HIS A 74 5.62 5.96 100.84
CA HIS A 74 5.02 5.25 101.97
C HIS A 74 4.17 6.19 102.81
N GLN A 75 3.13 6.74 102.20
CA GLN A 75 2.27 7.76 102.81
C GLN A 75 1.55 7.28 104.07
N ASP A 76 1.41 5.97 104.23
CA ASP A 76 0.89 5.32 105.44
C ASP A 76 1.85 5.39 106.65
N LEU A 77 3.09 5.84 106.44
CA LEU A 77 4.10 6.08 107.48
C LEU A 77 4.31 7.55 107.82
N ALA A 78 3.69 8.48 107.09
CA ALA A 78 3.85 9.91 107.35
C ALA A 78 3.31 10.29 108.75
N GLY A 79 4.21 10.69 109.66
CA GLY A 79 3.85 11.09 111.03
C GLY A 79 3.65 9.91 112.00
N VAL A 80 4.06 8.70 111.63
CA VAL A 80 4.11 7.56 112.54
C VAL A 80 5.37 7.66 113.40
N GLU A 81 5.20 7.64 114.72
CA GLU A 81 6.31 7.68 115.69
C GLU A 81 6.56 6.31 116.35
N ASP A 82 5.65 5.35 116.20
CA ASP A 82 5.77 3.98 116.72
C ASP A 82 6.63 3.10 115.79
N TYR A 83 7.90 2.91 116.16
CA TYR A 83 8.86 2.04 115.48
C TYR A 83 9.34 0.89 116.39
N PRO A 84 9.50 -0.35 115.88
CA PRO A 84 9.30 -0.79 114.49
C PRO A 84 7.82 -0.72 114.06
N HIS A 85 7.59 -0.23 112.83
CA HIS A 85 6.25 0.00 112.29
C HIS A 85 5.53 -1.31 111.94
N ALA A 86 4.21 -1.28 111.77
CA ALA A 86 3.39 -2.47 111.51
C ALA A 86 3.82 -3.27 110.25
N ALA A 87 3.62 -4.59 110.29
CA ALA A 87 4.18 -5.56 109.34
C ALA A 87 3.66 -5.48 107.89
N SER A 88 2.56 -4.76 107.62
CA SER A 88 1.96 -4.68 106.29
C SER A 88 1.70 -3.23 105.88
N LEU A 89 2.60 -2.69 105.07
CA LEU A 89 2.43 -1.39 104.41
C LEU A 89 1.60 -1.51 103.14
N LYS A 90 0.89 -0.45 102.79
CA LYS A 90 0.25 -0.35 101.47
C LYS A 90 1.34 -0.26 100.39
N PRO A 91 1.16 -0.90 99.22
CA PRO A 91 2.06 -0.69 98.10
C PRO A 91 2.10 0.80 97.71
N ALA A 92 3.29 1.32 97.45
CA ALA A 92 3.46 2.70 97.01
C ALA A 92 2.65 2.96 95.73
N ASP A 93 1.82 3.99 95.74
CA ASP A 93 1.00 4.36 94.58
C ASP A 93 1.69 5.45 93.75
N CYS A 94 2.31 5.02 92.65
CA CYS A 94 2.94 5.92 91.70
C CYS A 94 1.95 6.91 91.06
N SER A 95 0.63 6.66 91.12
CA SER A 95 -0.40 7.51 90.48
C SER A 95 -0.48 8.91 91.07
N ALA A 96 -0.16 9.04 92.37
CA ALA A 96 -0.24 10.31 93.06
C ALA A 96 0.64 11.40 92.41
N CYS A 97 1.79 10.98 91.85
CA CYS A 97 2.72 11.88 91.16
C CYS A 97 2.79 11.64 89.63
N HIS A 98 2.57 10.42 89.17
CA HIS A 98 2.61 10.03 87.74
C HIS A 98 1.22 9.75 87.16
N GLY A 99 0.22 10.55 87.55
CA GLY A 99 -1.19 10.31 87.21
C GLY A 99 -1.45 10.17 85.70
N ASP A 100 -0.83 11.00 84.87
CA ASP A 100 -1.03 10.95 83.42
C ASP A 100 -0.31 9.77 82.75
N ILE A 101 0.89 9.43 83.22
CA ILE A 101 1.62 8.23 82.80
C ILE A 101 0.83 6.97 83.19
N GLN A 102 0.22 6.96 84.38
CA GLN A 102 -0.57 5.82 84.83
C GLN A 102 -1.86 5.67 83.99
N LYS A 103 -2.51 6.77 83.60
CA LYS A 103 -3.64 6.74 82.66
C LYS A 103 -3.20 6.19 81.30
N ALA A 104 -2.08 6.66 80.76
CA ALA A 104 -1.51 6.18 79.51
C ALA A 104 -1.20 4.67 79.58
N TYR A 105 -0.53 4.22 80.63
CA TYR A 105 -0.22 2.82 80.89
C TYR A 105 -1.47 1.96 80.95
N ARG A 106 -2.47 2.34 81.77
CA ARG A 106 -3.74 1.59 81.92
C ARG A 106 -4.49 1.47 80.59
N SER A 107 -4.36 2.45 79.69
CA SER A 107 -4.98 2.41 78.37
C SER A 107 -4.25 1.50 77.36
N SER A 108 -2.98 1.18 77.63
CA SER A 108 -2.15 0.33 76.78
C SER A 108 -2.52 -1.16 76.90
N PRO A 109 -2.13 -2.02 75.93
CA PRO A 109 -2.27 -3.47 76.04
C PRO A 109 -1.61 -4.05 77.29
N HIS A 110 -0.46 -3.51 77.70
CA HIS A 110 0.24 -3.92 78.92
C HIS A 110 -0.56 -3.57 80.18
N GLY A 111 -1.18 -2.39 80.24
CA GLY A 111 -2.05 -2.00 81.34
C GLY A 111 -3.35 -2.80 81.45
N LYS A 112 -3.89 -3.27 80.31
CA LYS A 112 -5.06 -4.17 80.28
C LYS A 112 -4.76 -5.58 80.80
N LEU A 113 -3.49 -5.98 80.82
CA LEU A 113 -3.03 -7.25 81.39
C LEU A 113 -2.66 -7.15 82.88
N LYS A 114 -2.87 -5.98 83.50
CA LYS A 114 -2.57 -5.75 84.93
C LYS A 114 -3.39 -6.70 85.81
N GLY A 115 -2.72 -7.54 86.59
CA GLY A 115 -3.33 -8.54 87.48
C GLY A 115 -3.35 -9.97 86.91
N ALA A 116 -2.96 -10.16 85.64
CA ALA A 116 -2.64 -11.49 85.14
C ALA A 116 -1.37 -12.03 85.81
N LYS A 117 -1.24 -13.36 85.93
CA LYS A 117 -0.15 -14.04 86.65
C LYS A 117 1.27 -13.62 86.18
N ASN A 118 1.40 -13.10 84.96
CA ASN A 118 2.62 -12.55 84.37
C ASN A 118 2.40 -11.18 83.68
N GLY A 119 1.43 -10.39 84.17
CA GLY A 119 1.16 -9.07 83.60
C GLY A 119 2.31 -8.09 83.88
N PRO A 120 2.72 -7.26 82.91
CA PRO A 120 3.71 -6.23 83.15
C PRO A 120 3.24 -5.25 84.23
N THR A 121 4.19 -4.70 84.97
CA THR A 121 4.01 -3.66 85.99
C THR A 121 4.98 -2.53 85.71
N CYS A 122 4.81 -1.38 86.37
CA CYS A 122 5.76 -0.27 86.23
C CYS A 122 7.18 -0.72 86.59
N GLN A 123 7.32 -1.55 87.62
CA GLN A 123 8.61 -2.07 88.09
C GLN A 123 9.20 -3.16 87.18
N SER A 124 8.37 -3.93 86.46
CA SER A 124 8.92 -4.91 85.50
C SER A 124 9.56 -4.24 84.28
N CYS A 125 9.28 -2.97 84.05
CA CYS A 125 9.81 -2.19 82.93
C CYS A 125 10.90 -1.19 83.35
N HIS A 126 10.76 -0.58 84.54
CA HIS A 126 11.69 0.43 85.05
C HIS A 126 12.64 -0.06 86.14
N GLY A 127 12.46 -1.28 86.65
CA GLY A 127 13.15 -1.79 87.83
C GLY A 127 12.44 -1.44 89.14
N PRO A 128 12.96 -1.91 90.29
CA PRO A 128 12.44 -1.55 91.61
C PRO A 128 12.39 -0.02 91.84
N ALA A 129 11.52 0.43 92.74
CA ALA A 129 11.34 1.88 92.98
C ALA A 129 12.52 2.52 93.73
N HIS A 130 13.32 1.69 94.43
CA HIS A 130 14.45 2.13 95.26
C HIS A 130 15.78 2.20 94.50
N ASP A 131 15.85 1.75 93.25
CA ASP A 131 17.05 1.72 92.41
C ASP A 131 16.79 2.28 91.00
N LEU A 132 15.66 2.97 90.80
CA LEU A 132 15.18 3.43 89.50
C LEU A 132 16.07 4.54 88.94
N ALA A 133 16.82 4.23 87.88
CA ALA A 133 17.60 5.20 87.12
C ALA A 133 16.75 5.84 86.00
N GLY A 134 16.91 7.14 85.78
CA GLY A 134 16.17 7.88 84.76
C GLY A 134 16.69 7.58 83.36
N GLY A 135 15.81 7.24 82.42
CA GLY A 135 16.19 7.03 81.02
C GLY A 135 15.11 6.33 80.21
N ALA A 136 15.31 6.25 78.89
CA ALA A 136 14.48 5.44 78.01
C ALA A 136 14.68 3.96 78.32
N ILE A 137 13.59 3.18 78.32
CA ILE A 137 13.65 1.73 78.52
C ILE A 137 14.41 1.12 77.32
N ALA A 138 15.56 0.50 77.58
CA ALA A 138 16.36 -0.14 76.54
C ALA A 138 15.61 -1.31 75.88
N GLN A 139 15.85 -1.54 74.59
CA GLN A 139 15.25 -2.66 73.82
C GLN A 139 15.32 -4.01 74.54
N LYS A 140 16.41 -4.24 75.28
CA LYS A 140 16.64 -5.47 76.05
C LYS A 140 15.52 -5.77 77.07
N ALA A 141 14.94 -4.74 77.69
CA ALA A 141 13.84 -4.91 78.65
C ALA A 141 12.52 -5.29 77.97
N CYS A 142 12.29 -4.83 76.73
CA CYS A 142 11.16 -5.31 75.94
C CYS A 142 11.42 -6.72 75.40
N ALA A 143 12.64 -6.98 74.91
CA ALA A 143 13.04 -8.25 74.31
C ALA A 143 13.10 -9.42 75.31
N SER A 144 13.24 -9.16 76.62
CA SER A 144 13.17 -10.23 77.64
C SER A 144 11.79 -10.90 77.70
N CYS A 145 10.73 -10.21 77.27
CA CYS A 145 9.39 -10.78 77.13
C CYS A 145 9.00 -10.99 75.65
N HIS A 146 9.55 -10.19 74.72
CA HIS A 146 9.28 -10.23 73.28
C HIS A 146 10.50 -10.70 72.46
N GLN A 147 11.15 -11.78 72.87
CA GLN A 147 12.43 -12.22 72.31
C GLN A 147 12.39 -12.48 70.80
N SER A 148 11.32 -13.09 70.30
CA SER A 148 11.16 -13.38 68.87
C SER A 148 11.12 -12.08 68.05
N VAL A 149 10.39 -11.07 68.52
CA VAL A 149 10.27 -9.77 67.86
C VAL A 149 11.59 -8.99 67.92
N GLY A 150 12.28 -9.04 69.06
CA GLY A 150 13.61 -8.43 69.21
C GLY A 150 14.63 -9.01 68.23
N ASN A 151 14.65 -10.34 68.07
CA ASN A 151 15.54 -11.01 67.11
C ASN A 151 15.18 -10.68 65.65
N MET A 152 13.89 -10.60 65.32
CA MET A 152 13.45 -10.19 63.98
C MET A 152 13.93 -8.78 63.66
N LEU A 153 13.71 -7.82 64.56
CA LEU A 153 14.11 -6.42 64.34
C LEU A 153 15.63 -6.29 64.18
N GLN A 154 16.39 -6.97 65.04
CA GLN A 154 17.85 -6.92 65.02
C GLN A 154 18.45 -7.48 63.72
N THR A 155 17.78 -8.44 63.09
CA THR A 155 18.20 -9.05 61.81
C THR A 155 17.57 -8.37 60.58
N SER A 156 16.67 -7.41 60.79
CA SER A 156 16.04 -6.64 59.72
C SER A 156 16.94 -5.51 59.20
N ALA A 157 16.49 -4.85 58.13
CA ALA A 157 17.11 -3.64 57.58
C ALA A 157 17.14 -2.47 58.58
N HIS A 158 16.30 -2.48 59.61
CA HIS A 158 16.29 -1.49 60.71
C HIS A 158 17.18 -1.89 61.89
N GLY A 159 17.83 -3.06 61.83
CA GLY A 159 18.75 -3.53 62.86
C GLY A 159 19.95 -2.58 63.00
N GLY A 160 20.01 -1.86 64.13
CA GLY A 160 21.06 -0.89 64.44
C GLY A 160 20.79 0.55 64.00
N THR A 161 19.61 0.85 63.41
CA THR A 161 19.19 2.24 63.12
C THR A 161 18.05 2.73 64.02
N VAL A 162 17.34 1.82 64.67
CA VAL A 162 16.33 2.10 65.70
C VAL A 162 16.94 1.67 67.04
N ASP A 163 17.02 2.59 68.01
CA ASP A 163 17.70 2.39 69.28
C ASP A 163 16.75 1.94 70.39
N ALA A 164 15.44 2.20 70.26
CA ALA A 164 14.41 1.76 71.19
C ALA A 164 13.08 1.35 70.52
N CYS A 165 12.45 0.27 71.00
CA CYS A 165 11.12 -0.15 70.54
C CYS A 165 10.04 0.94 70.75
N THR A 166 10.29 1.84 71.70
CA THR A 166 9.42 2.97 72.03
C THR A 166 9.35 4.03 70.94
N GLU A 167 10.31 4.07 70.01
CA GLU A 167 10.27 4.97 68.85
C GLU A 167 9.07 4.66 67.93
N CYS A 168 8.69 3.38 67.82
CA CYS A 168 7.55 2.95 67.01
C CYS A 168 6.28 2.72 67.84
N HIS A 169 6.40 2.17 69.06
CA HIS A 169 5.25 1.80 69.88
C HIS A 169 4.81 2.88 70.87
N GLY A 170 5.59 3.94 71.04
CA GLY A 170 5.44 4.86 72.16
C GLY A 170 5.99 4.28 73.46
N ASP A 171 6.05 5.12 74.49
CA ASP A 171 6.69 4.85 75.78
C ASP A 171 5.78 4.08 76.75
N HIS A 172 4.97 4.79 77.56
CA HIS A 172 4.05 4.25 78.54
C HIS A 172 2.65 4.09 77.98
N SER A 173 2.34 4.73 76.85
CA SER A 173 1.06 4.55 76.15
C SER A 173 1.00 3.32 75.24
N LEU A 174 2.15 2.60 75.07
CA LEU A 174 2.38 1.44 74.20
C LEU A 174 1.20 1.15 73.27
N LYS A 175 1.18 1.81 72.13
CA LYS A 175 0.06 1.69 71.20
C LYS A 175 0.29 0.45 70.34
N PRO A 176 -0.72 -0.42 70.15
CA PRO A 176 -0.74 -1.27 68.98
C PRO A 176 -0.66 -0.31 67.79
N VAL A 177 0.37 -0.47 66.95
CA VAL A 177 0.45 0.28 65.69
C VAL A 177 -0.66 -0.29 64.82
N LYS A 178 -1.87 0.25 64.99
CA LYS A 178 -3.02 -0.05 64.15
C LYS A 178 -2.74 0.66 62.83
N HIS A 179 -2.21 -0.05 61.85
CA HIS A 179 -2.63 -0.06 60.45
C HIS A 179 -1.51 -0.61 59.54
N HIS A 180 -1.71 -1.87 59.16
CA HIS A 180 -0.98 -2.60 58.11
C HIS A 180 -1.46 -2.25 56.68
N ALA A 181 -2.01 -1.05 56.47
CA ALA A 181 -2.45 -0.60 55.15
C ALA A 181 -2.09 0.89 55.01
N GLN A 182 -1.21 1.19 54.04
CA GLN A 182 -0.93 2.53 53.50
C GLN A 182 -0.79 3.66 54.54
N GLY A 183 0.38 3.77 55.18
CA GLY A 183 0.71 4.94 56.00
C GLY A 183 1.95 4.79 56.88
N GLY A 184 2.12 3.65 57.58
CA GLY A 184 3.16 3.54 58.61
C GLY A 184 4.61 3.58 58.12
N CYS A 185 4.90 3.05 56.93
CA CYS A 185 6.25 3.19 56.34
C CYS A 185 6.47 4.61 55.81
N ALA A 186 5.43 5.23 55.26
CA ALA A 186 5.47 6.53 54.60
C ALA A 186 5.73 7.69 55.58
N ASP A 187 5.41 7.52 56.86
CA ASP A 187 5.69 8.53 57.89
C ASP A 187 7.18 8.83 58.02
N CYS A 188 8.04 7.82 57.81
CA CYS A 188 9.50 7.94 57.83
C CYS A 188 10.12 7.88 56.41
N HIS A 189 9.60 7.02 55.52
CA HIS A 189 10.06 6.83 54.14
C HIS A 189 9.22 7.62 53.13
N LYS A 190 9.12 8.94 53.33
CA LYS A 190 8.25 9.81 52.52
C LYS A 190 8.62 9.79 51.05
N GLN A 191 9.91 9.73 50.73
CA GLN A 191 10.40 9.75 49.36
C GLN A 191 10.07 8.43 48.64
N GLU A 192 10.34 7.30 49.28
CA GLU A 192 10.09 5.96 48.74
C GLU A 192 8.60 5.67 48.64
N ALA A 193 7.81 6.11 49.62
CA ALA A 193 6.35 6.03 49.57
C ALA A 193 5.77 6.90 48.45
N GLY A 194 6.31 8.10 48.24
CA GLY A 194 5.94 8.94 47.10
C GLY A 194 6.28 8.29 45.75
N ALA A 195 7.45 7.66 45.64
CA ALA A 195 7.86 6.92 44.46
C ALA A 195 6.95 5.70 44.19
N HIS A 196 6.65 4.89 45.21
CA HIS A 196 5.73 3.74 45.10
C HIS A 196 4.31 4.16 44.73
N ALA A 197 3.80 5.22 45.35
CA ALA A 197 2.48 5.78 45.03
C ALA A 197 2.37 6.26 43.58
N ALA A 198 3.46 6.78 43.01
CA ALA A 198 3.53 7.20 41.60
C ALA A 198 3.71 6.02 40.62
N GLY A 199 4.10 4.84 41.12
CA GLY A 199 4.27 3.63 40.32
C GLY A 199 2.96 2.88 40.05
N PRO A 200 2.97 1.88 39.16
CA PRO A 200 1.79 1.10 38.78
C PRO A 200 1.16 0.35 39.95
N HIS A 201 1.97 -0.15 40.90
CA HIS A 201 1.45 -0.82 42.08
C HIS A 201 0.71 0.15 42.99
N GLY A 202 1.27 1.34 43.26
CA GLY A 202 0.60 2.38 44.05
C GLY A 202 -0.65 2.94 43.36
N LEU A 203 -0.60 3.15 42.04
CA LEU A 203 -1.76 3.59 41.25
C LEU A 203 -2.88 2.54 41.25
N ALA A 204 -2.55 1.26 41.07
CA ALA A 204 -3.53 0.18 41.13
C ALA A 204 -4.16 0.08 42.52
N GLN A 205 -3.36 0.22 43.58
CA GLN A 205 -3.85 0.29 44.94
C GLN A 205 -4.79 1.49 45.16
N ALA A 206 -4.45 2.67 44.63
CA ALA A 206 -5.28 3.87 44.70
C ALA A 206 -6.61 3.72 43.93
N GLN A 207 -6.64 2.86 42.91
CA GLN A 207 -7.85 2.49 42.15
C GLN A 207 -8.68 1.38 42.83
N GLY A 208 -8.32 0.97 44.05
CA GLY A 208 -9.04 -0.04 44.83
C GLY A 208 -8.66 -1.48 44.52
N ASN A 209 -7.56 -1.72 43.79
CA ASN A 209 -7.04 -3.07 43.60
C ASN A 209 -6.24 -3.52 44.83
N GLU A 210 -6.92 -4.22 45.74
CA GLU A 210 -6.31 -4.75 46.97
C GLU A 210 -5.26 -5.85 46.71
N ALA A 211 -5.23 -6.44 45.52
CA ALA A 211 -4.22 -7.44 45.14
C ALA A 211 -2.90 -6.82 44.65
N ALA A 212 -2.85 -5.50 44.46
CA ALA A 212 -1.61 -4.83 44.09
C ALA A 212 -0.64 -4.75 45.29
N PRO A 213 0.65 -5.07 45.11
CA PRO A 213 1.59 -5.23 46.23
C PRO A 213 1.93 -3.88 46.88
N GLY A 214 1.86 -3.84 48.21
CA GLY A 214 2.32 -2.75 49.05
C GLY A 214 3.76 -2.95 49.53
N CYS A 215 4.23 -2.03 50.38
CA CYS A 215 5.62 -2.05 50.87
C CYS A 215 5.98 -3.37 51.57
N ALA A 216 5.05 -3.94 52.35
CA ALA A 216 5.28 -5.16 53.12
C ALA A 216 5.31 -6.43 52.26
N ASP A 217 4.67 -6.42 51.09
CA ASP A 217 4.68 -7.56 50.16
C ASP A 217 6.04 -7.71 49.48
N CYS A 218 6.78 -6.60 49.33
CA CYS A 218 8.12 -6.60 48.74
C CYS A 218 9.23 -6.67 49.78
N HIS A 219 9.07 -5.97 50.91
CA HIS A 219 10.12 -5.87 51.92
C HIS A 219 9.90 -6.78 53.14
N GLY A 220 8.73 -7.37 53.32
CA GLY A 220 8.36 -8.10 54.53
C GLY A 220 7.78 -7.20 55.62
N SER A 221 7.45 -7.79 56.77
CA SER A 221 6.82 -7.07 57.88
C SER A 221 7.75 -6.03 58.52
N THR A 222 7.20 -5.04 59.24
CA THR A 222 7.97 -3.95 59.89
C THR A 222 9.07 -4.43 60.84
N HIS A 223 8.89 -5.60 61.47
CA HIS A 223 9.92 -6.20 62.33
C HIS A 223 10.90 -7.10 61.56
N SER A 224 10.68 -7.37 60.28
CA SER A 224 11.49 -8.27 59.46
C SER A 224 11.75 -7.68 58.06
N VAL A 225 11.83 -6.35 57.96
CA VAL A 225 12.04 -5.63 56.70
C VAL A 225 13.37 -6.07 56.09
N THR A 226 13.37 -6.44 54.81
CA THR A 226 14.54 -6.86 54.03
C THR A 226 15.01 -5.73 53.11
N ARG A 227 16.30 -5.72 52.77
CA ARG A 227 16.85 -4.73 51.84
C ARG A 227 16.48 -5.08 50.40
N LEU A 228 16.29 -4.07 49.55
CA LEU A 228 15.86 -4.26 48.16
C LEU A 228 16.80 -5.15 47.33
N ALA A 229 18.12 -5.10 47.61
CA ALA A 229 19.10 -5.97 46.95
C ALA A 229 18.85 -7.47 47.18
N GLU A 230 18.18 -7.82 48.28
CA GLU A 230 17.79 -9.19 48.66
C GLU A 230 16.35 -9.52 48.23
N ALA A 231 15.55 -8.51 47.85
CA ALA A 231 14.14 -8.63 47.49
C ALA A 231 13.88 -8.95 46.00
N ARG A 232 14.91 -9.34 45.22
CA ARG A 232 14.75 -9.76 43.81
C ARG A 232 13.68 -10.85 43.63
N SER A 233 13.63 -11.80 44.56
CA SER A 233 12.64 -12.89 44.57
C SER A 233 11.22 -12.38 44.80
N ALA A 234 11.02 -11.25 45.48
CA ALA A 234 9.70 -10.70 45.74
C ALA A 234 8.99 -10.31 44.44
N CYS A 235 9.70 -9.71 43.48
CA CYS A 235 9.14 -9.43 42.15
C CYS A 235 8.78 -10.73 41.40
N GLN A 236 9.60 -11.77 41.53
CA GLN A 236 9.42 -13.04 40.81
C GLN A 236 8.22 -13.83 41.33
N ASN A 237 7.89 -13.72 42.61
CA ASN A 237 6.72 -14.37 43.20
C ASN A 237 5.41 -13.90 42.56
N CYS A 238 5.34 -12.65 42.12
CA CYS A 238 4.18 -12.09 41.42
C CYS A 238 4.34 -12.04 39.89
N HIS A 239 5.58 -12.02 39.37
CA HIS A 239 5.91 -11.98 37.94
C HIS A 239 6.82 -13.15 37.51
N PRO A 240 6.41 -14.42 37.67
CA PRO A 240 7.28 -15.57 37.47
C PRO A 240 7.81 -15.68 36.02
N GLY A 241 6.96 -15.43 35.01
CA GLY A 241 7.36 -15.52 33.60
C GLY A 241 8.40 -14.48 33.17
N ARG A 242 8.46 -13.32 33.84
CA ARG A 242 9.40 -12.25 33.47
C ARG A 242 10.85 -12.60 33.84
N ALA A 243 11.05 -13.41 34.87
CA ALA A 243 12.39 -13.87 35.24
C ALA A 243 13.01 -14.76 34.17
N GLU A 244 12.21 -15.66 33.60
CA GLU A 244 12.64 -16.56 32.52
C GLU A 244 12.93 -15.80 31.23
N ASP A 245 12.10 -14.81 30.90
CA ASP A 245 12.29 -13.94 29.74
C ASP A 245 13.59 -13.13 29.83
N ILE A 246 13.87 -12.51 30.98
CA ILE A 246 15.13 -11.79 31.21
C ILE A 246 16.31 -12.76 31.13
N ALA A 247 16.23 -13.93 31.74
CA ALA A 247 17.31 -14.92 31.70
C ALA A 247 17.61 -15.39 30.27
N ALA A 248 16.59 -15.48 29.41
CA ALA A 248 16.74 -15.82 28.00
C ALA A 248 17.23 -14.64 27.13
N SER A 249 17.12 -13.40 27.60
CA SER A 249 17.53 -12.21 26.87
C SER A 249 19.05 -12.06 26.76
N VAL A 250 19.52 -11.22 25.83
CA VAL A 250 20.94 -10.86 25.70
C VAL A 250 21.49 -10.20 26.97
N HIS A 251 20.65 -9.44 27.68
CA HIS A 251 21.02 -8.84 28.96
C HIS A 251 21.20 -9.93 30.03
N GLY A 252 20.28 -10.88 30.14
CA GLY A 252 20.41 -12.00 31.09
C GLY A 252 21.64 -12.88 30.83
N GLN A 253 21.92 -13.15 29.55
CA GLN A 253 23.08 -13.96 29.15
C GLN A 253 24.41 -13.23 29.39
N ALA A 254 24.49 -11.92 29.07
CA ALA A 254 25.69 -11.11 29.26
C ALA A 254 26.10 -11.01 30.75
N PHE A 255 25.14 -11.07 31.67
CA PHE A 255 25.38 -10.91 33.11
C PHE A 255 25.33 -12.21 33.92
N ALA A 256 25.20 -13.37 33.27
CA ALA A 256 25.13 -14.68 33.93
C ALA A 256 26.47 -15.15 34.56
N GLY A 257 27.61 -14.53 34.19
CA GLY A 257 28.96 -14.95 34.60
C GLY A 257 29.57 -14.18 35.78
N GLU A 258 28.99 -13.06 36.21
CA GLU A 258 29.60 -12.20 37.23
C GLU A 258 28.71 -12.15 38.48
N SER A 259 29.04 -12.97 39.48
CA SER A 259 28.38 -12.96 40.80
C SER A 259 28.54 -11.65 41.59
N LYS A 260 29.17 -10.63 41.00
CA LYS A 260 29.40 -9.31 41.58
C LYS A 260 29.15 -8.13 40.62
N SER A 261 28.55 -8.34 39.44
CA SER A 261 28.15 -7.21 38.59
C SER A 261 26.76 -6.69 38.99
N PRO A 262 26.55 -5.37 39.09
CA PRO A 262 25.26 -4.78 39.44
C PRO A 262 24.10 -5.14 38.50
N SER A 263 24.38 -5.67 37.30
CA SER A 263 23.53 -5.54 36.12
C SER A 263 22.51 -6.63 35.78
N SER A 264 22.18 -7.51 36.73
CA SER A 264 21.16 -8.57 36.51
C SER A 264 19.85 -8.37 37.28
N THR A 265 19.58 -7.17 37.81
CA THR A 265 18.43 -6.92 38.68
C THR A 265 17.33 -6.12 37.99
N CYS A 266 16.06 -6.45 38.28
CA CYS A 266 14.90 -5.81 37.65
C CYS A 266 14.85 -4.29 37.88
N TYR A 267 15.38 -3.81 39.01
CA TYR A 267 15.37 -2.39 39.37
C TYR A 267 16.34 -1.54 38.54
N GLN A 268 17.30 -2.14 37.83
CA GLN A 268 18.15 -1.36 36.93
C GLN A 268 17.38 -0.80 35.75
N CYS A 269 16.40 -1.56 35.24
CA CYS A 269 15.56 -1.10 34.14
C CYS A 269 14.29 -0.40 34.65
N HIS A 270 13.75 -0.81 35.81
CA HIS A 270 12.43 -0.35 36.28
C HIS A 270 12.46 0.64 37.44
N SER A 271 13.61 0.92 38.07
CA SER A 271 13.70 1.52 39.40
C SER A 271 13.05 0.66 40.50
N GLY A 272 13.54 0.79 41.74
CA GLY A 272 13.14 -0.08 42.85
C GLY A 272 11.75 0.21 43.42
N HIS A 273 11.39 1.49 43.57
CA HIS A 273 10.14 1.90 44.20
C HIS A 273 9.16 2.56 43.22
N GLN A 274 9.64 3.20 42.15
CA GLN A 274 8.77 3.86 41.18
C GLN A 274 8.27 2.93 40.05
N VAL A 275 8.87 1.73 39.90
CA VAL A 275 8.57 0.67 38.90
C VAL A 275 7.90 1.24 37.64
N TYR A 276 8.63 1.95 36.79
CA TYR A 276 8.01 2.72 35.70
C TYR A 276 7.15 1.85 34.76
N GLN A 277 5.93 2.32 34.42
CA GLN A 277 5.25 1.85 33.21
C GLN A 277 5.89 2.55 32.02
N GLN A 278 6.76 1.84 31.32
CA GLN A 278 7.50 2.37 30.17
C GLN A 278 6.58 2.51 28.96
N LYS A 279 5.73 3.55 28.97
CA LYS A 279 5.22 4.16 27.73
C LYS A 279 5.82 5.55 27.65
N GLY A 280 6.66 5.79 26.65
CA GLY A 280 7.04 7.15 26.27
C GLY A 280 8.44 7.66 26.68
N SER A 281 9.34 6.84 27.24
CA SER A 281 10.69 7.30 27.61
C SER A 281 11.77 6.22 27.54
N ASN A 282 12.48 6.14 26.41
CA ASN A 282 13.61 5.24 26.20
C ASN A 282 14.82 5.59 27.09
N ARG A 283 15.11 6.88 27.24
CA ARG A 283 16.20 7.44 28.04
C ARG A 283 16.26 6.94 29.49
N ALA A 284 15.09 6.75 30.11
CA ALA A 284 14.99 6.29 31.50
C ALA A 284 15.25 4.78 31.68
N THR A 285 15.28 4.00 30.59
CA THR A 285 15.33 2.53 30.63
C THR A 285 16.56 1.96 29.94
N CYS A 286 16.80 2.40 28.71
CA CYS A 286 17.86 1.85 27.85
C CYS A 286 19.01 2.85 27.68
N GLY A 287 18.68 4.15 27.53
CA GLY A 287 19.68 5.19 27.27
C GLY A 287 20.73 5.38 28.37
N GLY A 288 20.46 4.95 29.60
CA GLY A 288 21.45 4.96 30.68
C GLY A 288 22.67 4.06 30.42
N CYS A 289 22.51 3.00 29.63
CA CYS A 289 23.60 2.11 29.20
C CYS A 289 23.90 2.20 27.70
N HIS A 290 22.94 2.66 26.89
CA HIS A 290 23.01 2.76 25.43
C HIS A 290 22.92 4.23 24.97
N GLU A 291 23.76 5.10 25.54
CA GLU A 291 23.69 6.56 25.34
C GLU A 291 23.84 6.98 23.87
N GLU A 292 24.77 6.38 23.13
CA GLU A 292 24.99 6.70 21.71
C GLU A 292 23.76 6.32 20.85
N VAL A 293 23.22 5.13 21.06
CA VAL A 293 22.03 4.64 20.34
C VAL A 293 20.78 5.45 20.70
N GLU A 294 20.64 5.85 21.96
CA GLU A 294 19.55 6.74 22.39
C GLU A 294 19.62 8.08 21.64
N LYS A 295 20.82 8.63 21.48
CA LYS A 295 21.02 9.88 20.75
C LYS A 295 20.67 9.75 19.27
N ASP A 296 21.03 8.64 18.63
CA ASP A 296 20.64 8.38 17.23
C ASP A 296 19.12 8.26 17.10
N TYR A 297 18.49 7.53 18.04
CA TYR A 297 17.04 7.40 18.11
C TYR A 297 16.34 8.75 18.35
N GLU A 298 16.84 9.60 19.25
CA GLU A 298 16.29 10.96 19.50
C GLU A 298 16.28 11.83 18.23
N HIS A 299 17.21 11.60 17.29
CA HIS A 299 17.26 12.29 15.99
C HIS A 299 16.41 11.63 14.90
N SER A 300 15.85 10.45 15.14
CA SER A 300 14.95 9.78 14.19
C SER A 300 13.55 10.40 14.20
N LEU A 301 12.77 10.12 13.15
CA LEU A 301 11.35 10.49 13.10
C LEU A 301 10.54 9.83 14.23
N HIS A 302 10.91 8.61 14.63
CA HIS A 302 10.25 7.92 15.73
C HIS A 302 10.58 8.56 17.09
N GLY A 303 11.83 8.95 17.32
CA GLY A 303 12.23 9.68 18.51
C GLY A 303 11.59 11.06 18.58
N TYR A 304 11.49 11.76 17.45
CA TYR A 304 10.75 13.01 17.35
C TYR A 304 9.27 12.83 17.70
N ALA A 305 8.60 11.79 17.15
CA ALA A 305 7.20 11.50 17.44
C ALA A 305 6.98 11.17 18.93
N LEU A 306 7.86 10.36 19.52
CA LEU A 306 7.86 10.01 20.93
C LEU A 306 8.01 11.26 21.82
N ALA A 307 8.97 12.12 21.50
CA ALA A 307 9.22 13.37 22.23
C ALA A 307 8.05 14.37 22.14
N LYS A 308 7.27 14.32 21.05
CA LYS A 308 6.04 15.10 20.89
C LYS A 308 4.82 14.48 21.57
N GLY A 309 4.94 13.29 22.14
CA GLY A 309 3.85 12.58 22.79
C GLY A 309 2.74 12.19 21.82
N LEU A 310 3.07 11.93 20.55
CA LEU A 310 2.08 11.46 19.58
C LEU A 310 1.61 10.05 19.95
N ASN A 311 0.32 9.78 19.75
CA ASN A 311 -0.25 8.47 20.01
C ASN A 311 0.45 7.40 19.18
N ASN A 312 0.58 6.19 19.73
CA ASN A 312 1.20 5.03 19.06
C ASN A 312 2.67 5.25 18.60
N SER A 313 3.38 6.23 19.18
CA SER A 313 4.80 6.45 18.90
C SER A 313 5.63 5.23 19.34
N PRO A 314 6.40 4.60 18.44
CA PRO A 314 7.16 3.40 18.76
C PRO A 314 8.41 3.78 19.56
N ASP A 315 8.70 3.01 20.60
CA ASP A 315 9.87 3.15 21.47
C ASP A 315 10.84 1.96 21.32
N CYS A 316 11.91 1.89 22.11
CA CYS A 316 12.89 0.79 22.02
C CYS A 316 12.24 -0.59 22.20
N THR A 317 11.27 -0.70 23.12
CA THR A 317 10.58 -1.96 23.42
C THR A 317 9.61 -2.37 22.31
N SER A 318 9.11 -1.40 21.55
CA SER A 318 8.21 -1.62 20.41
C SER A 318 8.90 -2.42 19.29
N CYS A 319 10.22 -2.21 19.11
CA CYS A 319 11.02 -2.90 18.11
C CYS A 319 11.78 -4.12 18.67
N HIS A 320 12.42 -3.99 19.84
CA HIS A 320 13.31 -5.02 20.40
C HIS A 320 12.60 -6.03 21.31
N GLY A 321 11.38 -5.71 21.75
CA GLY A 321 10.68 -6.44 22.82
C GLY A 321 10.99 -5.86 24.20
N ASP A 322 10.33 -6.40 25.22
CA ASP A 322 10.40 -5.90 26.60
C ASP A 322 11.48 -6.64 27.42
N HIS A 323 11.12 -7.72 28.11
CA HIS A 323 11.99 -8.49 28.98
C HIS A 323 12.77 -9.58 28.22
N ARG A 324 12.30 -9.98 27.03
CA ARG A 324 12.90 -11.03 26.20
C ARG A 324 13.61 -10.48 24.95
N ILE A 325 14.53 -9.55 25.14
CA ILE A 325 15.31 -8.97 24.05
C ILE A 325 16.36 -9.99 23.58
N LEU A 326 16.24 -10.49 22.36
CA LEU A 326 17.14 -11.49 21.77
C LEU A 326 18.12 -10.83 20.79
N ALA A 327 19.29 -11.45 20.62
CA ALA A 327 20.32 -10.97 19.69
C ALA A 327 19.77 -10.89 18.27
N SER A 328 20.24 -9.94 17.47
CA SER A 328 19.78 -9.75 16.08
C SER A 328 20.00 -11.00 15.20
N GLY A 329 21.01 -11.81 15.50
CA GLY A 329 21.27 -13.09 14.83
C GLY A 329 20.41 -14.26 15.33
N ASP A 330 19.64 -14.10 16.41
CA ASP A 330 18.69 -15.13 16.84
C ASP A 330 17.45 -15.11 15.92
N PRO A 331 17.11 -16.21 15.24
CA PRO A 331 15.97 -16.27 14.34
C PRO A 331 14.61 -15.91 14.99
N LYS A 332 14.50 -15.99 16.32
CA LYS A 332 13.31 -15.59 17.10
C LYS A 332 13.29 -14.12 17.50
N SER A 333 14.38 -13.37 17.32
CA SER A 333 14.46 -11.95 17.65
C SER A 333 13.51 -11.13 16.78
N ALA A 334 12.82 -10.16 17.38
CA ALA A 334 11.94 -9.24 16.65
C ALA A 334 12.72 -8.44 15.58
N ILE A 335 13.99 -8.16 15.82
CA ILE A 335 14.87 -7.44 14.91
C ILE A 335 15.74 -8.35 14.03
N HIS A 336 15.50 -9.66 14.03
CA HIS A 336 16.16 -10.53 13.07
C HIS A 336 15.77 -10.12 11.64
N ARG A 337 16.68 -10.20 10.67
CA ARG A 337 16.44 -9.75 9.29
C ARG A 337 15.12 -10.26 8.70
N ARG A 338 14.85 -11.55 8.85
CA ARG A 338 13.58 -12.19 8.42
C ARG A 338 12.31 -11.70 9.12
N ASN A 339 12.44 -11.04 10.27
CA ASN A 339 11.34 -10.57 11.10
C ASN A 339 11.13 -9.05 10.99
N ILE A 340 12.06 -8.29 10.39
CA ILE A 340 12.00 -6.81 10.28
C ILE A 340 10.69 -6.33 9.67
N ALA A 341 10.29 -6.88 8.52
CA ALA A 341 9.04 -6.49 7.87
C ALA A 341 7.82 -6.67 8.78
N ARG A 342 7.78 -7.78 9.53
CA ARG A 342 6.73 -8.05 10.52
C ARG A 342 6.78 -7.07 11.69
N THR A 343 7.98 -6.72 12.16
CA THR A 343 8.17 -5.78 13.28
C THR A 343 7.71 -4.38 12.93
N CYS A 344 8.13 -3.85 11.78
CA CYS A 344 7.63 -2.56 11.28
C CYS A 344 6.13 -2.63 10.96
N GLY A 345 5.67 -3.78 10.42
CA GLY A 345 4.28 -4.03 10.04
C GLY A 345 3.28 -4.03 11.19
N LYS A 346 3.73 -4.21 12.45
CA LYS A 346 2.85 -4.07 13.63
C LYS A 346 2.20 -2.69 13.71
N CYS A 347 2.88 -1.65 13.22
CA CYS A 347 2.37 -0.28 13.21
C CYS A 347 2.11 0.20 11.76
N HIS A 348 3.06 -0.01 10.84
CA HIS A 348 2.94 0.44 9.44
C HIS A 348 2.06 -0.46 8.55
N GLY A 349 1.51 -1.54 9.12
CA GLY A 349 0.51 -2.41 8.50
C GLY A 349 -0.89 -2.32 9.12
N ASP A 350 -1.07 -1.55 10.20
CA ASP A 350 -2.29 -1.52 11.01
C ASP A 350 -3.14 -0.27 10.76
N GLU A 351 -4.40 -0.45 10.35
CA GLU A 351 -5.30 0.61 9.87
C GLU A 351 -5.56 1.77 10.85
N PRO A 352 -5.68 1.55 12.19
CA PRO A 352 -5.88 2.60 13.18
C PRO A 352 -4.68 3.56 13.33
N VAL A 353 -3.43 3.04 13.28
CA VAL A 353 -2.22 3.88 13.33
C VAL A 353 -2.13 4.79 12.09
N MET A 354 -2.68 4.31 10.96
CA MET A 354 -2.69 5.03 9.68
C MET A 354 -3.81 6.08 9.59
N ALA A 355 -4.89 5.94 10.37
CA ALA A 355 -6.01 6.88 10.39
C ALA A 355 -5.65 8.23 11.04
N GLU A 356 -4.57 8.29 11.83
CA GLU A 356 -4.09 9.51 12.48
C GLU A 356 -3.34 10.47 11.52
N GLY A 357 -3.11 10.07 10.27
CA GLY A 357 -2.54 10.93 9.22
C GLY A 357 -1.03 11.20 9.33
N ASN A 358 -0.36 10.65 10.35
CA ASN A 358 1.07 10.85 10.61
C ASN A 358 1.98 9.91 9.80
N VAL A 359 1.43 8.95 9.06
CA VAL A 359 2.19 8.00 8.21
C VAL A 359 1.77 8.16 6.75
N ARG A 360 2.75 8.41 5.87
CA ARG A 360 2.51 8.80 4.46
C ARG A 360 2.02 7.67 3.54
N LEU A 361 2.40 6.42 3.80
CA LEU A 361 2.12 5.27 2.90
C LEU A 361 1.44 4.10 3.64
N PRO A 362 0.11 3.91 3.48
CA PRO A 362 -0.62 2.75 3.98
C PRO A 362 -0.11 1.40 3.48
N ARG A 363 0.11 0.47 4.42
CA ARG A 363 0.40 -0.95 4.17
C ARG A 363 1.74 -1.20 3.44
N ALA A 364 2.75 -0.39 3.75
CA ALA A 364 4.12 -0.54 3.22
C ALA A 364 4.72 -1.94 3.50
N ALA A 365 4.46 -2.52 4.69
CA ALA A 365 4.95 -3.85 5.04
C ALA A 365 4.34 -4.94 4.13
N VAL A 366 3.03 -4.88 3.88
CA VAL A 366 2.29 -5.86 3.06
C VAL A 366 2.70 -5.77 1.58
N THR A 367 3.00 -4.56 1.10
CA THR A 367 3.50 -4.38 -0.27
C THR A 367 4.94 -4.85 -0.41
N TYR A 368 5.78 -4.58 0.59
CA TYR A 368 7.16 -5.08 0.67
C TYR A 368 7.24 -6.60 0.63
N GLU A 369 6.37 -7.31 1.34
CA GLU A 369 6.33 -8.78 1.31
C GLU A 369 6.10 -9.35 -0.10
N LYS A 370 5.43 -8.59 -0.98
CA LYS A 370 5.21 -8.97 -2.39
C LYS A 370 6.38 -8.61 -3.30
N SER A 371 7.32 -7.78 -2.86
CA SER A 371 8.50 -7.38 -3.63
C SER A 371 9.49 -8.52 -3.80
N VAL A 372 10.41 -8.40 -4.75
CA VAL A 372 11.50 -9.38 -4.94
C VAL A 372 12.38 -9.50 -3.70
N HIS A 373 12.59 -8.39 -2.96
CA HIS A 373 13.35 -8.40 -1.72
C HIS A 373 12.59 -9.10 -0.59
N GLY A 374 11.31 -8.79 -0.40
CA GLY A 374 10.46 -9.44 0.61
C GLY A 374 10.30 -10.94 0.38
N GLN A 375 10.14 -11.36 -0.89
CA GLN A 375 10.11 -12.77 -1.26
C GLN A 375 11.47 -13.46 -1.01
N ALA A 376 12.58 -12.80 -1.36
CA ALA A 376 13.92 -13.33 -1.11
C ALA A 376 14.19 -13.53 0.39
N VAL A 377 13.85 -12.54 1.23
CA VAL A 377 13.96 -12.66 2.69
C VAL A 377 13.10 -13.81 3.22
N SER A 378 11.86 -13.94 2.73
CA SER A 378 10.93 -15.02 3.14
C SER A 378 11.44 -16.41 2.74
N ASN A 379 12.18 -16.50 1.63
CA ASN A 379 12.83 -17.72 1.15
C ASN A 379 14.17 -18.01 1.84
N GLY A 380 14.54 -17.24 2.88
CA GLY A 380 15.75 -17.46 3.67
C GLY A 380 17.03 -16.84 3.08
N GLN A 381 16.92 -15.92 2.12
CA GLN A 381 18.07 -15.17 1.60
C GLN A 381 18.36 -13.98 2.52
N GLU A 382 19.25 -14.17 3.50
CA GLU A 382 19.55 -13.16 4.52
C GLU A 382 20.23 -11.90 3.98
N GLN A 383 20.85 -11.98 2.81
CA GLN A 383 21.47 -10.86 2.09
C GLN A 383 20.46 -9.96 1.36
N ALA A 384 19.20 -10.37 1.24
CA ALA A 384 18.18 -9.54 0.61
C ALA A 384 17.88 -8.30 1.46
N ALA A 385 17.63 -7.18 0.79
CA ALA A 385 17.37 -5.90 1.44
C ALA A 385 16.08 -5.96 2.27
N THR A 386 16.12 -5.42 3.48
CA THR A 386 15.01 -5.27 4.42
C THR A 386 14.61 -3.80 4.54
N CYS A 387 13.64 -3.47 5.39
CA CYS A 387 13.27 -2.07 5.63
C CYS A 387 14.45 -1.21 6.14
N LEU A 388 15.34 -1.80 6.96
CA LEU A 388 16.47 -1.09 7.56
C LEU A 388 17.57 -0.78 6.54
N ASP A 389 17.69 -1.57 5.47
CA ASP A 389 18.69 -1.36 4.41
C ASP A 389 18.37 -0.16 3.51
N CYS A 390 17.14 0.36 3.60
CA CYS A 390 16.71 1.51 2.84
C CYS A 390 16.41 2.73 3.71
N HIS A 391 15.89 2.54 4.93
CA HIS A 391 15.43 3.62 5.81
C HIS A 391 16.41 3.94 6.94
N GLY A 392 17.47 3.14 7.12
CA GLY A 392 18.28 3.13 8.32
C GLY A 392 17.59 2.42 9.50
N ASP A 393 18.32 2.31 10.61
CA ASP A 393 17.89 1.60 11.81
C ASP A 393 17.43 2.53 12.94
N HIS A 394 18.32 2.90 13.86
CA HIS A 394 18.03 3.78 14.99
C HIS A 394 18.01 5.25 14.57
N GLU A 395 18.66 5.63 13.46
CA GLU A 395 18.66 7.00 12.91
C GLU A 395 17.67 7.18 11.73
N LEU A 396 16.46 6.62 11.84
CA LEU A 396 15.45 6.65 10.76
C LEU A 396 15.00 8.08 10.44
N LYS A 397 15.49 8.63 9.31
CA LYS A 397 15.23 10.00 8.84
C LYS A 397 14.24 10.04 7.68
N GLY A 398 13.46 11.12 7.60
CA GLY A 398 12.51 11.34 6.51
C GLY A 398 13.17 11.70 5.18
N PRO A 399 12.47 11.52 4.04
CA PRO A 399 13.03 11.72 2.70
C PRO A 399 13.43 13.17 2.38
N ALA A 400 12.97 14.15 3.16
CA ALA A 400 13.37 15.55 3.02
C ALA A 400 14.74 15.85 3.66
N ASP A 401 15.20 15.01 4.59
CA ASP A 401 16.49 15.17 5.24
C ASP A 401 17.62 14.75 4.29
N PRO A 402 18.63 15.60 4.01
CA PRO A 402 19.76 15.26 3.15
C PRO A 402 20.61 14.07 3.63
N ALA A 403 20.60 13.78 4.93
CA ALA A 403 21.31 12.65 5.52
C ALA A 403 20.48 11.35 5.49
N SER A 404 19.20 11.39 5.08
CA SER A 404 18.37 10.20 4.95
C SER A 404 18.81 9.33 3.77
N GLU A 405 18.85 8.01 3.98
CA GLU A 405 19.11 7.02 2.94
C GLU A 405 18.04 7.03 1.84
N ILE A 406 16.80 7.41 2.16
CA ILE A 406 15.70 7.54 1.18
C ILE A 406 15.58 8.97 0.60
N ASN A 407 16.53 9.86 0.87
CA ASN A 407 16.55 11.16 0.20
C ASN A 407 16.71 10.97 -1.32
N VAL A 408 16.03 11.79 -2.12
CA VAL A 408 16.08 11.71 -3.59
C VAL A 408 17.52 11.68 -4.14
N ASN A 409 18.45 12.40 -3.50
CA ASN A 409 19.87 12.44 -3.91
C ASN A 409 20.71 11.25 -3.44
N ASN A 410 20.18 10.42 -2.54
CA ASN A 410 20.86 9.27 -1.96
C ASN A 410 20.33 7.92 -2.47
N ILE A 411 19.14 7.88 -3.09
CA ILE A 411 18.51 6.63 -3.57
C ILE A 411 19.46 5.77 -4.42
N SER A 412 20.26 6.36 -5.32
CA SER A 412 21.22 5.60 -6.14
C SER A 412 22.29 4.90 -5.29
N LYS A 413 22.77 5.57 -4.23
CA LYS A 413 23.77 5.05 -3.28
C LYS A 413 23.17 3.96 -2.40
N THR A 414 21.94 4.16 -1.94
CA THR A 414 21.21 3.19 -1.10
C THR A 414 21.01 1.88 -1.86
N CYS A 415 20.52 1.93 -3.09
CA CYS A 415 20.45 0.73 -3.94
C CYS A 415 21.85 0.18 -4.29
N GLY A 416 22.83 1.07 -4.45
CA GLY A 416 24.20 0.78 -4.83
C GLY A 416 25.02 -0.01 -3.81
N VAL A 417 24.63 -0.03 -2.53
CA VAL A 417 25.22 -0.90 -1.50
C VAL A 417 25.22 -2.36 -1.96
N CYS A 418 24.12 -2.81 -2.56
CA CYS A 418 23.97 -4.16 -3.09
C CYS A 418 24.06 -4.24 -4.63
N HIS A 419 23.82 -3.13 -5.34
CA HIS A 419 23.86 -3.05 -6.81
C HIS A 419 24.92 -2.06 -7.34
N PRO A 420 26.21 -2.21 -7.01
CA PRO A 420 27.24 -1.20 -7.30
C PRO A 420 27.50 -1.01 -8.81
N SER A 421 27.34 -2.06 -9.62
CA SER A 421 27.49 -1.94 -11.08
C SER A 421 26.37 -1.09 -11.69
N ILE A 422 25.13 -1.32 -11.26
CA ILE A 422 23.95 -0.60 -11.74
C ILE A 422 23.96 0.85 -11.26
N GLN A 423 24.39 1.09 -10.02
CA GLN A 423 24.59 2.45 -9.52
C GLN A 423 25.51 3.25 -10.45
N LYS A 424 26.65 2.67 -10.82
CA LYS A 424 27.61 3.32 -11.71
C LYS A 424 27.04 3.62 -13.09
N GLU A 425 26.28 2.69 -13.67
CA GLU A 425 25.59 2.89 -14.95
C GLU A 425 24.56 4.03 -14.87
N TYR A 426 23.74 4.03 -13.82
CA TYR A 426 22.72 5.06 -13.58
C TYR A 426 23.32 6.45 -13.37
N GLU A 427 24.36 6.57 -12.55
CA GLU A 427 25.03 7.86 -12.28
C GLU A 427 25.67 8.45 -13.54
N GLN A 428 26.04 7.61 -14.51
CA GLN A 428 26.56 8.04 -15.81
C GLN A 428 25.45 8.42 -16.80
N SER A 429 24.22 7.91 -16.62
CA SER A 429 23.07 8.21 -17.48
C SER A 429 22.70 9.70 -17.44
N ILE A 430 21.89 10.16 -18.40
CA ILE A 430 21.35 11.52 -18.40
C ILE A 430 20.49 11.79 -17.16
N HIS A 431 19.76 10.78 -16.66
CA HIS A 431 18.92 10.93 -15.46
C HIS A 431 19.76 11.11 -14.20
N GLY A 432 20.78 10.26 -14.02
CA GLY A 432 21.71 10.38 -12.88
C GLY A 432 22.52 11.67 -12.91
N ARG A 433 23.02 12.07 -14.09
CA ARG A 433 23.71 13.35 -14.29
C ARG A 433 22.82 14.55 -14.00
N ALA A 434 21.56 14.53 -14.45
CA ALA A 434 20.60 15.60 -14.17
C ALA A 434 20.30 15.71 -12.66
N LEU A 435 20.12 14.58 -11.98
CA LEU A 435 19.91 14.56 -10.54
C LEU A 435 21.13 15.11 -9.78
N ALA A 436 22.35 14.76 -10.20
CA ALA A 436 23.59 15.28 -9.61
C ALA A 436 23.74 16.81 -9.78
N LEU A 437 23.07 17.40 -10.78
CA LEU A 437 22.98 18.86 -10.97
C LEU A 437 21.84 19.51 -10.15
N GLY A 438 21.13 18.74 -9.33
CA GLY A 438 20.03 19.22 -8.49
C GLY A 438 18.66 19.21 -9.19
N ILE A 439 18.54 18.57 -10.36
CA ILE A 439 17.25 18.45 -11.07
C ILE A 439 16.46 17.28 -10.47
N THR A 440 15.65 17.57 -9.45
CA THR A 440 14.88 16.55 -8.71
C THR A 440 13.70 15.96 -9.48
N ASP A 441 13.29 16.56 -10.60
CA ASP A 441 12.30 15.97 -11.51
C ASP A 441 12.88 14.79 -12.31
N SER A 442 14.21 14.62 -12.29
CA SER A 442 14.88 13.48 -12.91
C SER A 442 14.56 12.19 -12.13
N PRO A 443 14.15 11.10 -12.81
CA PRO A 443 13.75 9.88 -12.12
C PRO A 443 14.94 9.20 -11.45
N THR A 444 14.71 8.66 -10.24
CA THR A 444 15.64 7.79 -9.51
C THR A 444 15.26 6.31 -9.72
N CYS A 445 15.98 5.39 -9.07
CA CYS A 445 15.66 3.96 -9.09
C CYS A 445 14.18 3.69 -8.76
N THR A 446 13.63 4.39 -7.77
CA THR A 446 12.24 4.21 -7.33
C THR A 446 11.22 4.81 -8.30
N GLY A 447 11.62 5.81 -9.09
CA GLY A 447 10.79 6.37 -10.15
C GLY A 447 10.49 5.37 -11.27
N CYS A 448 11.35 4.37 -11.48
CA CYS A 448 11.14 3.32 -12.47
C CYS A 448 10.69 1.99 -11.85
N HIS A 449 11.29 1.57 -10.72
CA HIS A 449 11.01 0.27 -10.11
C HIS A 449 9.90 0.29 -9.05
N GLY A 450 9.45 1.48 -8.63
CA GLY A 450 8.63 1.66 -7.44
C GLY A 450 9.45 1.59 -6.14
N GLU A 451 8.76 1.72 -5.01
CA GLU A 451 9.38 1.81 -3.68
C GLU A 451 9.21 0.48 -2.91
N HIS A 452 8.11 0.33 -2.16
CA HIS A 452 7.85 -0.88 -1.36
C HIS A 452 7.32 -2.05 -2.18
N ARG A 453 7.06 -1.92 -3.48
CA ARG A 453 6.61 -3.02 -4.36
C ARG A 453 7.53 -3.20 -5.56
N ILE A 454 8.84 -3.30 -5.32
CA ILE A 454 9.81 -3.57 -6.39
C ILE A 454 9.60 -5.00 -6.92
N LEU A 455 9.12 -5.11 -8.16
CA LEU A 455 8.87 -6.38 -8.85
C LEU A 455 9.94 -6.64 -9.91
N SER A 456 10.19 -7.92 -10.20
CA SER A 456 11.04 -8.32 -11.31
C SER A 456 10.46 -7.79 -12.63
N PRO A 457 11.30 -7.36 -13.61
CA PRO A 457 10.82 -6.94 -14.94
C PRO A 457 10.10 -8.04 -15.73
N GLN A 458 10.23 -9.31 -15.31
CA GLN A 458 9.51 -10.44 -15.91
C GLN A 458 8.09 -10.58 -15.35
N ASN A 459 7.79 -9.95 -14.22
CA ASN A 459 6.44 -9.92 -13.67
C ASN A 459 5.58 -8.96 -14.51
N PRO A 460 4.43 -9.40 -15.06
CA PRO A 460 3.55 -8.54 -15.84
C PRO A 460 3.06 -7.30 -15.09
N ASP A 461 2.92 -7.36 -13.76
CA ASP A 461 2.48 -6.24 -12.92
C ASP A 461 3.62 -5.24 -12.60
N SER A 462 4.85 -5.51 -13.05
CA SER A 462 5.98 -4.61 -12.79
C SER A 462 5.87 -3.35 -13.65
N PRO A 463 6.13 -2.14 -13.11
CA PRO A 463 6.23 -0.94 -13.94
C PRO A 463 7.30 -1.07 -15.03
N THR A 464 8.36 -1.82 -14.74
CA THR A 464 9.47 -2.07 -15.68
C THR A 464 9.23 -3.22 -16.66
N ALA A 465 8.05 -3.85 -16.63
CA ALA A 465 7.69 -4.89 -17.60
C ALA A 465 7.62 -4.31 -19.03
N VAL A 466 7.92 -5.15 -20.02
CA VAL A 466 7.93 -4.76 -21.46
C VAL A 466 6.64 -4.03 -21.85
N ALA A 467 5.49 -4.51 -21.37
CA ALA A 467 4.17 -3.94 -21.65
C ALA A 467 3.97 -2.53 -21.05
N HIS A 468 4.60 -2.23 -19.91
CA HIS A 468 4.36 -1.00 -19.15
C HIS A 468 5.41 0.09 -19.39
N GLN A 469 6.60 -0.27 -19.91
CA GLN A 469 7.69 0.70 -20.10
C GLN A 469 7.26 1.93 -20.92
N ALA A 470 6.64 1.71 -22.08
CA ALA A 470 6.31 2.79 -23.00
C ALA A 470 5.08 3.61 -22.59
N GLN A 471 4.17 3.05 -21.78
CA GLN A 471 2.88 3.66 -21.47
C GLN A 471 2.80 4.19 -20.03
N GLU A 472 3.54 3.57 -19.12
CA GLU A 472 3.45 3.82 -17.69
C GLU A 472 4.78 4.31 -17.13
N THR A 473 5.92 3.65 -17.42
CA THR A 473 7.19 4.02 -16.77
C THR A 473 7.86 5.22 -17.42
N CYS A 474 8.12 5.18 -18.73
CA CYS A 474 8.81 6.26 -19.42
C CYS A 474 7.84 7.41 -19.75
N ALA A 475 6.61 7.09 -20.16
CA ALA A 475 5.63 8.09 -20.58
C ALA A 475 5.16 9.01 -19.46
N GLN A 476 5.20 8.58 -18.20
CA GLN A 476 4.89 9.45 -17.05
C GLN A 476 5.69 10.76 -17.07
N CYS A 477 6.94 10.73 -17.53
CA CYS A 477 7.77 11.93 -17.64
C CYS A 477 7.93 12.42 -19.09
N HIS A 478 8.09 11.50 -20.04
CA HIS A 478 8.34 11.85 -21.45
C HIS A 478 7.08 12.22 -22.25
N ASN A 479 5.89 12.11 -21.64
CA ASN A 479 4.63 12.60 -22.18
C ASN A 479 3.98 13.68 -21.29
N ASP A 480 4.66 14.12 -20.22
CA ASP A 480 4.15 15.16 -19.32
C ASP A 480 4.41 16.56 -19.92
N PRO A 481 3.35 17.33 -20.26
CA PRO A 481 3.51 18.65 -20.86
C PRO A 481 4.31 19.65 -20.00
N VAL A 482 4.26 19.52 -18.67
CA VAL A 482 4.98 20.37 -17.72
C VAL A 482 6.48 20.06 -17.77
N ILE A 483 6.86 18.78 -17.70
CA ILE A 483 8.26 18.35 -17.81
C ILE A 483 8.82 18.72 -19.19
N ILE A 484 8.06 18.43 -20.24
CA ILE A 484 8.43 18.75 -21.62
C ILE A 484 8.70 20.25 -21.79
N ALA A 485 7.79 21.11 -21.32
CA ALA A 485 7.95 22.56 -21.42
C ALA A 485 9.11 23.10 -20.56
N LYS A 486 9.30 22.56 -19.35
CA LYS A 486 10.33 23.00 -18.41
C LYS A 486 11.75 22.71 -18.91
N TYR A 487 11.96 21.54 -19.51
CA TYR A 487 13.28 21.08 -19.94
C TYR A 487 13.51 21.11 -21.45
N GLY A 488 12.51 21.53 -22.23
CA GLY A 488 12.61 21.61 -23.69
C GLY A 488 12.73 20.24 -24.36
N LEU A 489 12.04 19.22 -23.82
CA LEU A 489 12.04 17.86 -24.39
C LEU A 489 11.18 17.81 -25.67
N GLU A 490 11.39 16.79 -26.51
CA GLU A 490 10.50 16.54 -27.65
C GLU A 490 9.17 15.92 -27.19
N GLY A 491 8.07 16.66 -27.34
CA GLY A 491 6.78 16.26 -26.76
C GLY A 491 5.99 15.16 -27.48
N THR A 492 6.50 14.61 -28.59
CA THR A 492 5.80 13.57 -29.38
C THR A 492 6.52 12.23 -29.39
N VAL A 493 7.60 12.07 -28.63
CA VAL A 493 8.45 10.86 -28.65
C VAL A 493 7.65 9.61 -28.28
N VAL A 494 6.84 9.68 -27.23
CA VAL A 494 6.00 8.56 -26.80
C VAL A 494 4.97 8.19 -27.86
N GLN A 495 4.29 9.18 -28.44
CA GLN A 495 3.28 8.94 -29.47
C GLN A 495 3.89 8.32 -30.74
N THR A 496 5.02 8.85 -31.22
CA THR A 496 5.72 8.28 -32.39
C THR A 496 6.23 6.85 -32.14
N TYR A 497 6.59 6.53 -30.90
CA TYR A 497 6.90 5.16 -30.51
C TYR A 497 5.65 4.27 -30.52
N GLU A 498 4.56 4.70 -29.91
CA GLU A 498 3.31 3.94 -29.87
C GLU A 498 2.73 3.64 -31.27
N ASP A 499 2.88 4.58 -32.20
CA ASP A 499 2.42 4.45 -33.58
C ASP A 499 3.34 3.57 -34.44
N SER A 500 4.53 3.26 -33.94
CA SER A 500 5.50 2.38 -34.61
C SER A 500 5.10 0.92 -34.54
N TYR A 501 5.72 0.08 -35.38
CA TYR A 501 5.55 -1.37 -35.29
C TYR A 501 5.93 -1.92 -33.90
N HIS A 502 7.00 -1.42 -33.29
CA HIS A 502 7.42 -1.84 -31.95
C HIS A 502 6.40 -1.46 -30.88
N GLY A 503 5.89 -0.22 -30.90
CA GLY A 503 4.87 0.24 -29.96
C GLY A 503 3.57 -0.54 -30.10
N LEU A 504 3.10 -0.77 -31.34
CA LEU A 504 1.95 -1.61 -31.60
C LEU A 504 2.17 -3.06 -31.15
N ALA A 505 3.35 -3.63 -31.36
CA ALA A 505 3.69 -4.98 -30.90
C ALA A 505 3.72 -5.09 -29.37
N VAL A 506 4.18 -4.06 -28.67
CA VAL A 506 4.07 -3.98 -27.20
C VAL A 506 2.61 -3.90 -26.76
N LYS A 507 1.77 -3.09 -27.42
CA LYS A 507 0.31 -3.07 -27.20
C LYS A 507 -0.33 -4.45 -27.46
N TRP A 508 0.26 -5.24 -28.36
CA TRP A 508 -0.14 -6.64 -28.61
C TRP A 508 0.36 -7.65 -27.57
N LYS A 509 0.96 -7.18 -26.47
CA LYS A 509 1.58 -8.01 -25.44
C LYS A 509 2.68 -8.92 -25.98
N SER A 510 3.37 -8.47 -27.03
CA SER A 510 4.54 -9.20 -27.53
C SER A 510 5.69 -9.04 -26.54
N GLU A 511 6.12 -10.15 -25.96
CA GLU A 511 7.28 -10.19 -25.04
C GLU A 511 8.62 -9.98 -25.77
N ARG A 512 8.61 -9.99 -27.11
CA ARG A 512 9.80 -9.88 -27.97
C ARG A 512 9.94 -8.53 -28.66
N ALA A 513 8.95 -7.65 -28.50
CA ALA A 513 9.00 -6.33 -29.10
C ALA A 513 10.07 -5.47 -28.41
N ALA A 514 10.82 -4.71 -29.21
CA ALA A 514 11.80 -3.77 -28.67
C ALA A 514 11.08 -2.62 -27.94
N THR A 515 11.48 -2.33 -26.71
CA THR A 515 10.97 -1.19 -25.93
C THR A 515 11.95 -0.02 -25.91
N CYS A 516 11.60 1.06 -25.21
CA CYS A 516 12.49 2.21 -25.02
C CYS A 516 13.86 1.77 -24.47
N SER A 517 13.89 0.87 -23.48
CA SER A 517 15.15 0.36 -22.89
C SER A 517 15.93 -0.60 -23.80
N ALA A 518 15.29 -1.25 -24.77
CA ALA A 518 15.99 -2.08 -25.75
C ALA A 518 16.89 -1.23 -26.67
N CYS A 519 16.45 -0.01 -27.00
CA CYS A 519 17.24 0.92 -27.81
C CYS A 519 18.13 1.84 -26.97
N HIS A 520 17.61 2.38 -25.86
CA HIS A 520 18.31 3.39 -25.03
C HIS A 520 19.10 2.82 -23.86
N THR A 521 19.06 1.51 -23.62
CA THR A 521 19.45 0.83 -22.37
C THR A 521 18.55 1.20 -21.18
N ALA A 522 18.48 0.36 -20.15
CA ALA A 522 17.60 0.61 -19.00
C ALA A 522 18.24 1.57 -17.98
N HIS A 523 19.52 1.37 -17.65
CA HIS A 523 20.20 2.11 -16.59
C HIS A 523 21.25 3.09 -17.10
N SER A 524 21.70 3.01 -18.35
CA SER A 524 22.71 3.92 -18.93
C SER A 524 22.13 4.74 -20.08
N VAL A 525 20.93 5.30 -19.88
CA VAL A 525 20.25 6.11 -20.90
C VAL A 525 21.07 7.36 -21.18
N GLN A 526 21.52 7.53 -22.43
CA GLN A 526 22.30 8.69 -22.87
C GLN A 526 21.59 9.47 -23.98
N PRO A 527 21.80 10.80 -24.07
CA PRO A 527 21.20 11.60 -25.12
C PRO A 527 21.80 11.24 -26.49
N THR A 528 21.05 11.46 -27.56
CA THR A 528 21.43 11.07 -28.94
C THR A 528 22.69 11.75 -29.45
N VAL A 529 23.07 12.89 -28.87
CA VAL A 529 24.29 13.64 -29.18
C VAL A 529 25.54 13.06 -28.50
N ASP A 530 25.37 12.20 -27.51
CA ASP A 530 26.47 11.58 -26.78
C ASP A 530 27.00 10.39 -27.58
N SER A 531 28.30 10.39 -27.88
CA SER A 531 28.96 9.33 -28.65
C SER A 531 28.89 7.95 -27.99
N THR A 532 28.67 7.88 -26.67
CA THR A 532 28.50 6.60 -25.96
C THR A 532 27.07 6.09 -25.98
N SER A 533 26.11 6.87 -26.51
CA SER A 533 24.72 6.45 -26.61
C SER A 533 24.55 5.34 -27.64
N THR A 534 23.79 4.31 -27.29
CA THR A 534 23.41 3.21 -28.21
C THR A 534 22.60 3.72 -29.40
N VAL A 535 21.89 4.83 -29.25
CA VAL A 535 21.12 5.49 -30.32
C VAL A 535 21.88 6.63 -31.00
N HIS A 536 23.17 6.82 -30.71
CA HIS A 536 24.01 7.78 -31.44
C HIS A 536 24.11 7.38 -32.91
N ALA A 537 24.28 8.36 -33.81
CA ALA A 537 24.29 8.14 -35.26
C ALA A 537 25.32 7.10 -35.74
N THR A 538 26.42 6.91 -35.02
CA THR A 538 27.45 5.89 -35.31
C THR A 538 27.16 4.51 -34.74
N ASN A 539 26.30 4.41 -33.72
CA ASN A 539 26.08 3.19 -32.94
C ASN A 539 24.71 2.56 -33.23
N VAL A 540 23.74 3.36 -33.69
CA VAL A 540 22.34 2.94 -33.89
C VAL A 540 22.19 1.75 -34.83
N VAL A 541 23.08 1.60 -35.82
CA VAL A 541 23.06 0.46 -36.74
C VAL A 541 23.35 -0.85 -36.00
N GLU A 542 24.36 -0.86 -35.12
CA GLU A 542 24.70 -2.01 -34.29
C GLU A 542 23.59 -2.31 -33.29
N THR A 543 22.98 -1.27 -32.72
CA THR A 543 21.81 -1.41 -31.84
C THR A 543 20.63 -2.08 -32.56
N CYS A 544 20.29 -1.62 -33.77
CA CYS A 544 19.26 -2.29 -34.59
C CYS A 544 19.67 -3.72 -34.95
N ALA A 545 20.95 -3.99 -35.19
CA ALA A 545 21.46 -5.30 -35.58
C ALA A 545 21.29 -6.38 -34.49
N GLN A 546 21.13 -6.00 -33.22
CA GLN A 546 20.84 -6.93 -32.13
C GLN A 546 19.55 -7.73 -32.37
N CYS A 547 18.56 -7.12 -33.02
CA CYS A 547 17.26 -7.75 -33.35
C CYS A 547 17.05 -7.92 -34.87
N HIS A 548 17.71 -7.12 -35.70
CA HIS A 548 17.59 -7.13 -37.16
C HIS A 548 18.92 -7.50 -37.83
N PRO A 549 19.22 -8.80 -38.02
CA PRO A 549 20.44 -9.23 -38.69
C PRO A 549 20.61 -8.56 -40.07
N GLY A 550 21.76 -7.94 -40.30
CA GLY A 550 22.05 -7.22 -41.55
C GLY A 550 21.51 -5.80 -41.63
N ALA A 551 21.07 -5.20 -40.50
CA ALA A 551 20.68 -3.80 -40.43
C ALA A 551 21.71 -2.88 -41.09
N THR A 552 21.24 -2.00 -41.98
CA THR A 552 22.07 -1.02 -42.70
C THR A 552 21.88 0.38 -42.13
N ALA A 553 22.76 1.32 -42.49
CA ALA A 553 22.60 2.73 -42.13
C ALA A 553 21.28 3.33 -42.65
N ASN A 554 20.79 2.88 -43.81
CA ASN A 554 19.50 3.34 -44.34
C ASN A 554 18.32 2.75 -43.56
N PHE A 555 18.42 1.49 -43.14
CA PHE A 555 17.42 0.86 -42.29
C PHE A 555 17.36 1.52 -40.91
N ALA A 556 18.50 1.79 -40.27
CA ALA A 556 18.50 2.48 -38.97
C ALA A 556 17.94 3.91 -39.06
N LYS A 557 18.06 4.57 -40.22
CA LYS A 557 17.46 5.89 -40.48
C LYS A 557 15.96 5.85 -40.80
N SER A 558 15.39 4.68 -41.11
CA SER A 558 13.96 4.58 -41.44
C SER A 558 13.06 4.72 -40.22
N TYR A 559 13.64 4.87 -39.03
CA TYR A 559 12.92 5.08 -37.80
C TYR A 559 13.58 6.20 -36.99
N THR A 560 12.79 7.21 -36.61
CA THR A 560 13.20 8.27 -35.69
C THR A 560 12.01 8.65 -34.82
N HIS A 561 12.26 9.16 -33.61
CA HIS A 561 11.22 9.68 -32.73
C HIS A 561 10.78 11.11 -33.05
N ALA A 562 11.24 11.65 -34.18
CA ALA A 562 11.04 13.05 -34.47
C ALA A 562 9.59 13.36 -34.80
N ASN A 563 9.21 14.59 -34.43
CA ASN A 563 7.87 15.13 -34.54
C ASN A 563 7.24 14.89 -35.94
N LEU A 564 6.05 14.28 -35.95
CA LEU A 564 5.24 13.97 -37.15
C LEU A 564 5.08 15.16 -38.11
N GLY A 565 5.18 16.40 -37.61
CA GLY A 565 5.10 17.62 -38.42
C GLY A 565 6.41 18.11 -39.07
N ARG A 566 7.58 17.63 -38.65
CA ARG A 566 8.90 18.11 -39.15
C ARG A 566 9.71 17.06 -39.90
N LEU A 567 9.43 15.77 -39.69
CA LEU A 567 10.17 14.68 -40.33
C LEU A 567 9.31 13.62 -41.02
N GLU A 568 7.98 13.79 -41.07
CA GLU A 568 7.23 13.05 -42.09
C GLU A 568 7.80 13.44 -43.45
N SER A 569 8.28 12.44 -44.20
CA SER A 569 8.72 12.67 -45.57
C SER A 569 7.61 13.44 -46.29
N PRO A 570 7.89 14.59 -46.91
CA PRO A 570 6.88 15.36 -47.65
C PRO A 570 6.13 14.48 -48.67
N ILE A 571 6.80 13.43 -49.15
CA ILE A 571 6.26 12.39 -50.01
C ILE A 571 5.17 11.60 -49.30
N ASN A 572 5.40 11.10 -48.08
CA ASN A 572 4.42 10.32 -47.32
C ASN A 572 3.18 11.15 -46.98
N ALA A 573 3.38 12.39 -46.53
CA ALA A 573 2.27 13.31 -46.26
C ALA A 573 1.41 13.55 -47.51
N THR A 574 2.06 13.74 -48.66
CA THR A 574 1.38 13.93 -49.95
C THR A 574 0.60 12.67 -50.34
N VAL A 575 1.23 11.49 -50.26
CA VAL A 575 0.60 10.20 -50.57
C VAL A 575 -0.63 9.96 -49.71
N ARG A 576 -0.54 10.17 -48.39
CA ARG A 576 -1.68 10.05 -47.48
C ARG A 576 -2.83 10.97 -47.90
N ASN A 577 -2.54 12.25 -48.16
CA ASN A 577 -3.58 13.21 -48.53
C ASN A 577 -4.26 12.84 -49.85
N VAL A 578 -3.49 12.37 -50.84
CA VAL A 578 -4.03 11.84 -52.10
C VAL A 578 -4.97 10.67 -51.84
N TYR A 579 -4.59 9.71 -50.99
CA TYR A 579 -5.44 8.56 -50.65
C TYR A 579 -6.72 8.95 -49.92
N ILE A 580 -6.67 9.94 -49.03
CA ILE A 580 -7.87 10.45 -48.34
C ILE A 580 -8.85 11.05 -49.35
N ILE A 581 -8.36 11.88 -50.28
CA ILE A 581 -9.18 12.46 -51.35
C ILE A 581 -9.72 11.34 -52.26
N LEU A 582 -8.87 10.39 -52.64
CA LEU A 582 -9.24 9.24 -53.47
C LEU A 582 -10.37 8.44 -52.84
N LEU A 583 -10.27 8.13 -51.54
CA LEU A 583 -11.28 7.38 -50.80
C LEU A 583 -12.61 8.15 -50.75
N ALA A 584 -12.57 9.46 -50.45
CA ALA A 584 -13.77 10.30 -50.41
C ALA A 584 -14.47 10.38 -51.79
N VAL A 585 -13.70 10.54 -52.87
CA VAL A 585 -14.24 10.66 -54.23
C VAL A 585 -14.75 9.33 -54.75
N ILE A 586 -13.95 8.26 -54.65
CA ILE A 586 -14.31 6.95 -55.20
C ILE A 586 -15.47 6.34 -54.40
N ILE A 587 -15.32 6.19 -53.08
CA ILE A 587 -16.36 5.56 -52.26
C ILE A 587 -17.63 6.44 -52.21
N GLY A 588 -17.47 7.76 -52.12
CA GLY A 588 -18.60 8.69 -52.20
C GLY A 588 -19.36 8.58 -53.54
N GLY A 589 -18.62 8.48 -54.66
CA GLY A 589 -19.19 8.24 -55.98
C GLY A 589 -19.92 6.90 -56.09
N MET A 590 -19.35 5.82 -55.53
CA MET A 590 -19.97 4.50 -55.48
C MET A 590 -21.28 4.51 -54.67
N VAL A 591 -21.28 5.13 -53.49
CA VAL A 591 -22.50 5.27 -52.67
C VAL A 591 -23.57 6.05 -53.43
N LEU A 592 -23.21 7.20 -54.02
CA LEU A 592 -24.14 8.02 -54.79
C LEU A 592 -24.74 7.23 -55.97
N HIS A 593 -23.90 6.52 -56.72
CA HIS A 593 -24.32 5.66 -57.82
C HIS A 593 -25.34 4.60 -57.37
N ASN A 594 -25.05 3.89 -56.28
CA ASN A 594 -25.91 2.85 -55.75
C ASN A 594 -27.23 3.41 -55.21
N LEU A 595 -27.22 4.58 -54.56
CA LEU A 595 -28.43 5.25 -54.09
C LEU A 595 -29.33 5.69 -55.25
N ILE A 596 -28.74 6.17 -56.36
CA ILE A 596 -29.50 6.53 -57.57
C ILE A 596 -30.22 5.30 -58.13
N ILE A 597 -29.51 4.17 -58.26
CA ILE A 597 -30.08 2.89 -58.75
C ILE A 597 -31.17 2.40 -57.79
N LEU A 598 -30.88 2.37 -56.48
CA LEU A 598 -31.81 1.88 -55.47
C LEU A 598 -33.10 2.71 -55.43
N ASN A 599 -32.98 4.05 -55.47
CA ASN A 599 -34.12 4.94 -55.51
C ASN A 599 -34.98 4.71 -56.76
N TRP A 600 -34.36 4.53 -57.94
CA TRP A 600 -35.09 4.23 -59.17
C TRP A 600 -35.91 2.95 -59.08
N HIS A 601 -35.33 1.88 -58.51
CA HIS A 601 -36.02 0.60 -58.35
C HIS A 601 -37.11 0.61 -57.27
N ILE A 602 -36.89 1.31 -56.15
CA ILE A 602 -37.91 1.47 -55.10
C ILE A 602 -39.16 2.17 -55.67
N LEU A 603 -38.97 3.19 -56.52
CA LEU A 603 -40.05 3.92 -57.16
C LEU A 603 -40.79 3.13 -58.25
N ARG A 604 -40.21 2.03 -58.76
CA ARG A 604 -40.74 1.25 -59.90
C ARG A 604 -41.01 -0.22 -59.58
N ALA A 605 -41.14 -0.57 -58.31
CA ALA A 605 -41.21 -1.95 -57.87
C ALA A 605 -42.41 -2.75 -58.44
N LYS A 606 -42.14 -3.65 -59.38
CA LYS A 606 -42.88 -4.90 -59.59
C LYS A 606 -41.87 -6.06 -59.62
N LYS A 607 -42.16 -7.14 -58.90
CA LYS A 607 -41.29 -8.33 -58.79
C LYS A 607 -41.99 -9.58 -59.32
N LYS A 608 -41.26 -10.41 -60.07
CA LYS A 608 -41.43 -11.87 -60.11
C LYS A 608 -40.10 -12.52 -60.46
N GLN A 609 -39.56 -13.30 -59.53
CA GLN A 609 -38.42 -14.19 -59.79
C GLN A 609 -39.01 -15.51 -60.33
N GLN A 610 -38.64 -15.94 -61.53
CA GLN A 610 -39.14 -17.17 -62.13
C GLN A 610 -38.01 -18.06 -62.69
N ILE A 611 -38.25 -19.37 -62.59
CA ILE A 611 -37.39 -20.46 -63.04
C ILE A 611 -37.43 -20.52 -64.58
N GLY A 612 -36.29 -20.35 -65.24
CA GLY A 612 -36.12 -20.40 -66.70
C GLY A 612 -34.83 -21.14 -67.12
N GLN A 613 -34.55 -21.18 -68.43
CA GLN A 613 -33.38 -21.85 -69.02
C GLN A 613 -32.07 -21.38 -68.36
N GLN A 614 -31.24 -22.31 -67.89
CA GLN A 614 -29.98 -22.01 -67.19
C GLN A 614 -28.80 -21.99 -68.17
N VAL A 615 -28.02 -20.92 -68.13
CA VAL A 615 -26.81 -20.71 -68.94
C VAL A 615 -25.57 -20.83 -68.05
N THR A 616 -24.56 -21.56 -68.51
CA THR A 616 -23.27 -21.62 -67.79
C THR A 616 -22.47 -20.34 -68.04
N ARG A 617 -22.33 -19.51 -67.00
CA ARG A 617 -21.56 -18.26 -67.04
C ARG A 617 -20.08 -18.52 -66.74
N PHE A 618 -19.78 -19.24 -65.66
CA PHE A 618 -18.41 -19.48 -65.18
C PHE A 618 -18.03 -20.97 -65.20
N ASP A 619 -16.75 -21.26 -65.45
CA ASP A 619 -16.18 -22.61 -65.39
C ASP A 619 -15.67 -22.97 -63.97
N VAL A 620 -15.42 -24.25 -63.72
CA VAL A 620 -15.01 -24.75 -62.40
C VAL A 620 -13.73 -24.08 -61.90
N MET A 621 -12.79 -23.77 -62.79
CA MET A 621 -11.53 -23.11 -62.43
C MET A 621 -11.80 -21.66 -61.97
N GLN A 622 -12.69 -20.93 -62.65
CA GLN A 622 -13.13 -19.59 -62.24
C GLN A 622 -13.86 -19.61 -60.89
N LEU A 623 -14.70 -20.62 -60.63
CA LEU A 623 -15.35 -20.79 -59.32
C LEU A 623 -14.33 -21.02 -58.20
N ILE A 624 -13.35 -21.91 -58.42
CA ILE A 624 -12.28 -22.17 -57.45
C ILE A 624 -11.44 -20.92 -57.21
N GLN A 625 -11.03 -20.22 -58.28
CA GLN A 625 -10.27 -18.98 -58.17
C GLN A 625 -11.05 -17.91 -57.38
N HIS A 626 -12.35 -17.75 -57.64
CA HIS A 626 -13.18 -16.83 -56.89
C HIS A 626 -13.29 -17.23 -55.41
N LEU A 627 -13.57 -18.50 -55.09
CA LEU A 627 -13.66 -18.98 -53.71
C LEU A 627 -12.36 -18.77 -52.93
N VAL A 628 -11.22 -19.09 -53.54
CA VAL A 628 -9.91 -18.90 -52.90
C VAL A 628 -9.61 -17.42 -52.74
N LEU A 629 -9.92 -16.58 -53.74
CA LEU A 629 -9.80 -15.12 -53.63
C LEU A 629 -10.65 -14.57 -52.49
N SER A 630 -11.92 -14.98 -52.37
CA SER A 630 -12.80 -14.52 -51.29
C SER A 630 -12.25 -14.91 -49.91
N ILE A 631 -11.85 -16.17 -49.74
CA ILE A 631 -11.31 -16.66 -48.46
C ILE A 631 -10.02 -15.94 -48.09
N THR A 632 -9.09 -15.81 -49.03
CA THR A 632 -7.80 -15.14 -48.80
C THR A 632 -7.98 -13.65 -48.55
N PHE A 633 -8.82 -12.96 -49.32
CA PHE A 633 -9.10 -11.53 -49.14
C PHE A 633 -9.74 -11.25 -47.79
N ILE A 634 -10.80 -11.99 -47.41
CA ILE A 634 -11.46 -11.82 -46.11
C ILE A 634 -10.48 -12.12 -44.98
N GLY A 635 -9.68 -13.18 -45.10
CA GLY A 635 -8.64 -13.51 -44.13
C GLY A 635 -7.60 -12.40 -43.97
N LEU A 636 -7.16 -11.81 -45.08
CA LEU A 636 -6.20 -10.69 -45.08
C LEU A 636 -6.78 -9.42 -44.47
N VAL A 637 -8.04 -9.09 -44.77
CA VAL A 637 -8.75 -7.94 -44.20
C VAL A 637 -8.89 -8.08 -42.68
N ILE A 638 -9.39 -9.23 -42.21
CA ILE A 638 -9.57 -9.51 -40.77
C ILE A 638 -8.23 -9.45 -40.05
N THR A 639 -7.23 -10.17 -40.55
CA THR A 639 -5.90 -10.22 -39.92
C THR A 639 -5.18 -8.87 -39.98
N GLY A 640 -5.25 -8.16 -41.11
CA GLY A 640 -4.59 -6.86 -41.30
C GLY A 640 -5.18 -5.76 -40.42
N PHE A 641 -6.51 -5.64 -40.36
CA PHE A 641 -7.14 -4.67 -39.44
C PHE A 641 -6.94 -5.05 -37.97
N ALA A 642 -6.92 -6.35 -37.64
CA ALA A 642 -6.59 -6.79 -36.29
C ALA A 642 -5.14 -6.44 -35.91
N LEU A 643 -4.21 -6.45 -36.86
CA LEU A 643 -2.83 -5.97 -36.72
C LEU A 643 -2.69 -4.44 -36.77
N LYS A 644 -3.76 -3.66 -36.97
CA LYS A 644 -3.69 -2.19 -36.87
C LYS A 644 -4.43 -1.67 -35.64
N PHE A 645 -5.51 -2.34 -35.25
CA PHE A 645 -6.42 -1.90 -34.19
C PHE A 645 -6.57 -2.98 -33.11
N PRO A 646 -5.53 -3.25 -32.30
CA PRO A 646 -5.59 -4.31 -31.30
C PRO A 646 -6.61 -4.12 -30.19
N ASP A 647 -6.86 -2.86 -29.83
CA ASP A 647 -7.72 -2.53 -28.71
C ASP A 647 -9.21 -2.60 -29.10
N ALA A 648 -9.51 -2.79 -30.39
CA ALA A 648 -10.86 -2.94 -30.88
C ALA A 648 -11.54 -4.17 -30.26
N TRP A 649 -12.79 -4.01 -29.82
CA TRP A 649 -13.55 -5.02 -29.07
C TRP A 649 -13.60 -6.39 -29.77
N TRP A 650 -13.74 -6.43 -31.09
CA TRP A 650 -13.80 -7.66 -31.86
C TRP A 650 -12.44 -8.37 -31.94
N VAL A 651 -11.33 -7.63 -31.89
CA VAL A 651 -9.96 -8.18 -31.87
C VAL A 651 -9.64 -8.78 -30.50
N GLN A 652 -10.13 -8.17 -29.42
CA GLN A 652 -10.02 -8.77 -28.09
C GLN A 652 -10.72 -10.13 -28.02
N GLY A 653 -11.87 -10.27 -28.69
CA GLY A 653 -12.54 -11.57 -28.86
C GLY A 653 -11.69 -12.60 -29.62
N LEU A 654 -10.99 -12.19 -30.68
CA LEU A 654 -10.06 -13.06 -31.41
C LEU A 654 -8.85 -13.48 -30.55
N ASN A 655 -8.33 -12.58 -29.73
CA ASN A 655 -7.24 -12.89 -28.79
C ASN A 655 -7.66 -13.98 -27.78
N TRP A 656 -8.90 -13.93 -27.28
CA TRP A 656 -9.44 -14.97 -26.38
C TRP A 656 -9.53 -16.34 -27.06
N LEU A 657 -9.80 -16.37 -28.38
CA LEU A 657 -9.78 -17.58 -29.20
C LEU A 657 -8.36 -18.06 -29.57
N GLY A 658 -7.31 -17.45 -29.00
CA GLY A 658 -5.92 -17.83 -29.23
C GLY A 658 -5.27 -17.19 -30.46
N MET A 659 -5.93 -16.24 -31.13
CA MET A 659 -5.32 -15.47 -32.23
C MET A 659 -4.39 -14.36 -31.70
N THR A 660 -3.28 -14.78 -31.08
CA THR A 660 -2.22 -13.87 -30.63
C THR A 660 -1.64 -13.04 -31.79
N GLU A 661 -0.83 -12.01 -31.47
CA GLU A 661 -0.08 -11.25 -32.46
C GLU A 661 0.67 -12.13 -33.46
N ALA A 662 1.45 -13.09 -32.93
CA ALA A 662 2.25 -13.99 -33.73
C ALA A 662 1.38 -14.85 -34.65
N ALA A 663 0.24 -15.33 -34.15
CA ALA A 663 -0.72 -16.09 -34.95
C ALA A 663 -1.32 -15.22 -36.06
N ARG A 664 -1.78 -14.01 -35.76
CA ARG A 664 -2.35 -13.07 -36.72
C ARG A 664 -1.36 -12.69 -37.81
N GLY A 665 -0.13 -12.33 -37.44
CA GLY A 665 0.94 -12.02 -38.39
C GLY A 665 1.30 -13.20 -39.30
N THR A 666 1.32 -14.42 -38.75
CA THR A 666 1.58 -15.64 -39.53
C THR A 666 0.46 -15.94 -40.50
N ILE A 667 -0.80 -15.89 -40.05
CA ILE A 667 -1.97 -16.12 -40.90
C ILE A 667 -2.04 -15.06 -42.00
N HIS A 668 -1.78 -13.79 -41.68
CA HIS A 668 -1.77 -12.71 -42.67
C HIS A 668 -0.79 -13.00 -43.81
N ARG A 669 0.46 -13.36 -43.47
CA ARG A 669 1.49 -13.71 -44.46
C ARG A 669 1.14 -14.96 -45.25
N PHE A 670 0.60 -15.99 -44.60
CA PHE A 670 0.16 -17.21 -45.27
C PHE A 670 -0.94 -16.92 -46.30
N MET A 671 -1.95 -16.14 -45.92
CA MET A 671 -3.03 -15.73 -46.84
C MET A 671 -2.50 -14.84 -47.96
N ALA A 672 -1.52 -13.98 -47.69
CA ALA A 672 -0.88 -13.14 -48.71
C ALA A 672 -0.13 -13.98 -49.75
N VAL A 673 0.66 -14.95 -49.31
CA VAL A 673 1.35 -15.88 -50.22
C VAL A 673 0.35 -16.67 -51.06
N LEU A 674 -0.73 -17.16 -50.44
CA LEU A 674 -1.78 -17.89 -51.15
C LEU A 674 -2.44 -17.00 -52.21
N LEU A 675 -2.77 -15.74 -51.88
CA LEU A 675 -3.33 -14.77 -52.82
C LEU A 675 -2.38 -14.49 -53.99
N VAL A 676 -1.08 -14.28 -53.72
CA VAL A 676 -0.07 -14.03 -54.76
C VAL A 676 0.08 -15.24 -55.69
N ILE A 677 0.15 -16.46 -55.13
CA ILE A 677 0.21 -17.70 -55.93
C ILE A 677 -1.02 -17.82 -56.83
N PHE A 678 -2.22 -17.63 -56.28
CA PHE A 678 -3.45 -17.71 -57.07
C PHE A 678 -3.58 -16.58 -58.10
N GLY A 679 -3.03 -15.39 -57.82
CA GLY A 679 -2.87 -14.32 -58.79
C GLY A 679 -1.97 -14.73 -59.98
N ILE A 680 -0.84 -15.38 -59.71
CA ILE A 680 0.04 -15.92 -60.75
C ILE A 680 -0.66 -17.03 -61.55
N VAL A 681 -1.38 -17.93 -60.88
CA VAL A 681 -2.19 -18.97 -61.53
C VAL A 681 -3.27 -18.34 -62.42
N HIS A 682 -3.91 -17.26 -61.98
CA HIS A 682 -4.89 -16.52 -62.78
C HIS A 682 -4.25 -15.89 -64.02
N ILE A 683 -3.09 -15.24 -63.88
CA ILE A 683 -2.33 -14.70 -65.01
C ILE A 683 -1.98 -15.82 -66.01
N ALA A 684 -1.49 -16.95 -65.51
CA ALA A 684 -1.18 -18.11 -66.36
C ALA A 684 -2.44 -18.67 -67.05
N TYR A 685 -3.56 -18.79 -66.33
CA TYR A 685 -4.84 -19.23 -66.90
C TYR A 685 -5.28 -18.30 -68.03
N VAL A 686 -5.22 -16.98 -67.82
CA VAL A 686 -5.60 -16.02 -68.85
C VAL A 686 -4.67 -16.06 -70.05
N LEU A 687 -3.36 -16.20 -69.87
CA LEU A 687 -2.41 -16.20 -70.99
C LEU A 687 -2.44 -17.50 -71.80
N PHE A 688 -2.48 -18.64 -71.13
CA PHE A 688 -2.29 -19.94 -71.78
C PHE A 688 -3.60 -20.66 -72.12
N ASN A 689 -4.68 -20.47 -71.35
CA ASN A 689 -5.97 -21.10 -71.64
C ASN A 689 -6.76 -20.29 -72.70
N ARG A 690 -7.31 -20.99 -73.72
CA ARG A 690 -8.12 -20.34 -74.77
C ARG A 690 -9.32 -19.60 -74.18
N ARG A 691 -10.06 -20.25 -73.29
CA ARG A 691 -11.21 -19.65 -72.60
C ARG A 691 -10.79 -18.47 -71.73
N GLY A 692 -9.67 -18.58 -71.02
CA GLY A 692 -9.11 -17.49 -70.22
C GLY A 692 -8.79 -16.24 -71.04
N ARG A 693 -8.20 -16.40 -72.23
CA ARG A 693 -7.96 -15.28 -73.16
C ARG A 693 -9.26 -14.62 -73.63
N GLU A 694 -10.26 -15.42 -73.99
CA GLU A 694 -11.57 -14.91 -74.42
C GLU A 694 -12.22 -14.06 -73.32
N GLU A 695 -12.13 -14.49 -72.06
CA GLU A 695 -12.64 -13.73 -70.90
C GLU A 695 -11.83 -12.44 -70.65
N MET A 696 -10.50 -12.49 -70.75
CA MET A 696 -9.66 -11.30 -70.59
C MET A 696 -9.93 -10.25 -71.66
N PHE A 697 -10.07 -10.65 -72.93
CA PHE A 697 -10.44 -9.70 -73.99
C PHE A 697 -11.82 -9.09 -73.76
N ALA A 698 -12.77 -9.84 -73.18
CA ALA A 698 -14.08 -9.33 -72.82
C ALA A 698 -14.04 -8.36 -71.61
N LEU A 699 -13.03 -8.47 -70.74
CA LEU A 699 -12.82 -7.63 -69.56
C LEU A 699 -11.99 -6.36 -69.85
N LEU A 700 -11.44 -6.19 -71.06
CA LEU A 700 -10.72 -4.97 -71.41
C LEU A 700 -11.67 -3.75 -71.44
N PRO A 701 -11.27 -2.62 -70.84
CA PRO A 701 -12.03 -1.38 -70.94
C PRO A 701 -12.02 -0.86 -72.37
N THR A 702 -13.17 -0.39 -72.83
CA THR A 702 -13.38 0.19 -74.15
C THR A 702 -14.02 1.57 -74.01
N TRP A 703 -13.91 2.41 -75.06
CA TRP A 703 -14.58 3.72 -75.07
C TRP A 703 -16.11 3.64 -74.93
N LYS A 704 -16.71 2.49 -75.28
CA LYS A 704 -18.13 2.25 -75.05
C LYS A 704 -18.45 2.20 -73.55
N ASP A 705 -17.57 1.66 -72.70
CA ASP A 705 -17.83 1.55 -71.26
C ASP A 705 -17.96 2.93 -70.60
N ALA A 706 -17.16 3.92 -71.00
CA ALA A 706 -17.30 5.29 -70.50
C ALA A 706 -18.61 5.96 -70.95
N ARG A 707 -19.05 5.68 -72.18
CA ARG A 707 -20.36 6.14 -72.66
C ARG A 707 -21.50 5.45 -71.92
N ASP A 708 -21.37 4.15 -71.69
CA ASP A 708 -22.35 3.33 -70.97
C ASP A 708 -22.53 3.80 -69.51
N VAL A 709 -21.47 4.27 -68.83
CA VAL A 709 -21.57 4.92 -67.51
C VAL A 709 -22.47 6.16 -67.59
N TRP A 710 -22.23 7.04 -68.57
CA TRP A 710 -22.98 8.28 -68.74
C TRP A 710 -24.44 8.02 -69.14
N ASP A 711 -24.66 7.11 -70.08
CA ASP A 711 -25.99 6.71 -70.53
C ASP A 711 -26.78 6.04 -69.39
N SER A 712 -26.12 5.24 -68.55
CA SER A 712 -26.71 4.65 -67.34
C SER A 712 -27.11 5.72 -66.34
N PHE A 713 -26.24 6.70 -66.09
CA PHE A 713 -26.55 7.82 -65.19
C PHE A 713 -27.77 8.61 -65.66
N LEU A 714 -27.82 8.96 -66.96
CA LEU A 714 -28.98 9.65 -67.54
C LEU A 714 -30.24 8.79 -67.43
N PHE A 715 -30.16 7.49 -67.70
CA PHE A 715 -31.30 6.58 -67.60
C PHE A 715 -31.85 6.46 -66.17
N TYR A 716 -30.99 6.22 -65.18
CA TYR A 716 -31.42 6.05 -63.78
C TYR A 716 -31.87 7.36 -63.12
N THR A 717 -31.38 8.53 -63.60
CA THR A 717 -31.91 9.84 -63.18
C THR A 717 -33.19 10.25 -63.91
N GLY A 718 -33.69 9.44 -64.85
CA GLY A 718 -34.90 9.70 -65.62
C GLY A 718 -34.74 10.69 -66.77
N LEU A 719 -33.52 11.20 -67.01
CA LEU A 719 -33.19 12.10 -68.11
C LEU A 719 -33.02 11.36 -69.45
N GLY A 720 -32.73 10.06 -69.41
CA GLY A 720 -32.59 9.17 -70.56
C GLY A 720 -33.80 8.26 -70.76
N LYS A 721 -34.22 8.07 -72.01
CA LYS A 721 -35.40 7.23 -72.37
C LYS A 721 -35.07 5.75 -72.63
N ARG A 722 -33.80 5.37 -72.77
CA ARG A 722 -33.40 4.01 -73.20
C ARG A 722 -32.40 3.41 -72.21
N LYS A 723 -32.62 2.15 -71.82
CA LYS A 723 -31.66 1.37 -71.02
C LYS A 723 -30.44 1.05 -71.91
N PRO A 724 -29.20 1.31 -71.46
CA PRO A 724 -28.01 0.95 -72.21
C PRO A 724 -27.90 -0.58 -72.35
N LYS A 725 -27.42 -1.03 -73.52
CA LYS A 725 -27.23 -2.45 -73.81
C LYS A 725 -25.78 -2.85 -73.52
N PHE A 726 -25.61 -3.84 -72.65
CA PHE A 726 -24.29 -4.31 -72.21
C PHE A 726 -23.85 -5.61 -72.88
N SER A 727 -22.53 -5.77 -72.97
CA SER A 727 -21.86 -7.00 -73.44
C SER A 727 -21.80 -8.07 -72.33
N ARG A 728 -20.98 -9.12 -72.51
CA ARG A 728 -20.80 -10.20 -71.52
C ARG A 728 -20.48 -9.66 -70.11
N TYR A 729 -19.72 -8.57 -70.05
CA TYR A 729 -19.48 -7.80 -68.83
C TYR A 729 -19.95 -6.35 -69.02
N GLU A 730 -20.53 -5.79 -67.97
CA GLU A 730 -20.89 -4.36 -67.85
C GLU A 730 -19.70 -3.54 -67.33
N TYR A 731 -19.80 -2.21 -67.41
CA TYR A 731 -18.71 -1.31 -67.02
C TYR A 731 -18.35 -1.44 -65.53
N SER A 732 -19.34 -1.69 -64.65
CA SER A 732 -19.17 -1.91 -63.21
C SER A 732 -18.35 -3.16 -62.95
N GLN A 733 -18.68 -4.28 -63.60
CA GLN A 733 -17.94 -5.55 -63.51
C GLN A 733 -16.50 -5.44 -64.02
N LYS A 734 -16.29 -4.73 -65.14
CA LYS A 734 -14.94 -4.47 -65.66
C LYS A 734 -14.13 -3.58 -64.71
N GLY A 735 -14.76 -2.53 -64.17
CA GLY A 735 -14.15 -1.63 -63.19
C GLY A 735 -13.70 -2.38 -61.93
N GLU A 736 -14.54 -3.26 -61.40
CA GLU A 736 -14.20 -4.13 -60.25
C GLU A 736 -13.01 -5.04 -60.53
N TYR A 737 -12.98 -5.71 -61.68
CA TYR A 737 -11.89 -6.60 -62.04
C TYR A 737 -10.54 -5.86 -62.09
N TRP A 738 -10.49 -4.70 -62.75
CA TRP A 738 -9.24 -3.93 -62.85
C TRP A 738 -8.84 -3.26 -61.54
N ALA A 739 -9.81 -2.81 -60.73
CA ALA A 739 -9.55 -2.33 -59.39
C ALA A 739 -8.94 -3.43 -58.50
N LEU A 740 -9.45 -4.66 -58.59
CA LEU A 740 -8.89 -5.81 -57.88
C LEU A 740 -7.46 -6.15 -58.36
N VAL A 741 -7.22 -6.17 -59.67
CA VAL A 741 -5.89 -6.46 -60.25
C VAL A 741 -4.87 -5.42 -59.78
N TRP A 742 -5.23 -4.14 -59.86
CA TRP A 742 -4.40 -3.04 -59.38
C TRP A 742 -4.13 -3.12 -57.88
N GLY A 743 -5.19 -3.25 -57.08
CA GLY A 743 -5.10 -3.34 -55.63
C GLY A 743 -4.24 -4.53 -55.20
N THR A 744 -4.40 -5.69 -55.82
CA THR A 744 -3.58 -6.88 -55.53
C THR A 744 -2.09 -6.63 -55.81
N PHE A 745 -1.76 -5.96 -56.91
CA PHE A 745 -0.38 -5.62 -57.23
C PHE A 745 0.24 -4.65 -56.20
N ILE A 746 -0.47 -3.57 -55.87
CA ILE A 746 0.00 -2.58 -54.89
C ILE A 746 0.13 -3.21 -53.49
N MET A 747 -0.85 -4.00 -53.07
CA MET A 747 -0.82 -4.71 -51.78
C MET A 747 0.31 -5.71 -51.70
N ALA A 748 0.59 -6.47 -52.77
CA ALA A 748 1.72 -7.38 -52.83
C ALA A 748 3.05 -6.63 -52.77
N ALA A 749 3.24 -5.61 -53.61
CA ALA A 749 4.49 -4.84 -53.68
C ALA A 749 4.83 -4.19 -52.33
N THR A 750 3.86 -3.49 -51.73
CA THR A 750 4.04 -2.86 -50.41
C THR A 750 4.20 -3.92 -49.31
N GLY A 751 3.45 -5.02 -49.34
CA GLY A 751 3.56 -6.11 -48.38
C GLY A 751 4.95 -6.77 -48.38
N PHE A 752 5.57 -6.98 -49.54
CA PHE A 752 6.93 -7.52 -49.63
C PHE A 752 7.98 -6.58 -49.03
N VAL A 753 7.86 -5.27 -49.25
CA VAL A 753 8.74 -4.27 -48.63
C VAL A 753 8.63 -4.34 -47.10
N LEU A 754 7.42 -4.49 -46.57
CA LEU A 754 7.18 -4.58 -45.12
C LEU A 754 7.57 -5.93 -44.51
N TRP A 755 7.55 -7.00 -45.30
CA TRP A 755 7.94 -8.34 -44.84
C TRP A 755 9.48 -8.49 -44.81
N PHE A 756 10.20 -7.91 -45.78
CA PHE A 756 11.66 -8.01 -45.88
C PHE A 756 12.36 -6.64 -45.82
N PRO A 757 12.12 -5.82 -44.78
CA PRO A 757 12.52 -4.42 -44.79
C PRO A 757 14.04 -4.25 -44.88
N VAL A 758 14.82 -5.10 -44.22
CA VAL A 758 16.30 -5.05 -44.27
C VAL A 758 16.85 -5.28 -45.68
N GLU A 759 16.28 -6.24 -46.41
CA GLU A 759 16.71 -6.56 -47.78
C GLU A 759 16.35 -5.44 -48.76
N PHE A 760 15.12 -4.92 -48.68
CA PHE A 760 14.67 -3.84 -49.54
C PHE A 760 15.42 -2.52 -49.26
N MET A 761 15.80 -2.25 -48.01
CA MET A 761 16.57 -1.06 -47.65
C MET A 761 18.03 -1.05 -48.15
N LYS A 762 18.52 -2.14 -48.74
CA LYS A 762 19.81 -2.15 -49.44
C LYS A 762 19.78 -1.33 -50.73
N PHE A 763 18.61 -1.17 -51.36
CA PHE A 763 18.46 -0.50 -52.65
C PHE A 763 17.33 0.55 -52.70
N LEU A 764 16.38 0.53 -51.76
CA LEU A 764 15.33 1.55 -51.66
C LEU A 764 15.75 2.74 -50.76
N PRO A 765 15.20 3.94 -51.02
CA PRO A 765 15.42 5.11 -50.17
C PRO A 765 14.71 4.97 -48.82
N VAL A 766 15.17 5.73 -47.81
CA VAL A 766 14.71 5.66 -46.41
C VAL A 766 13.18 5.79 -46.25
N TRP A 767 12.55 6.66 -47.06
CA TRP A 767 11.11 6.89 -47.02
C TRP A 767 10.25 5.71 -47.52
N ALA A 768 10.86 4.69 -48.16
CA ALA A 768 10.11 3.62 -48.81
C ALA A 768 9.34 2.74 -47.82
N ILE A 769 9.83 2.53 -46.60
CA ILE A 769 9.12 1.76 -45.57
C ILE A 769 7.87 2.52 -45.13
N GLU A 770 8.00 3.79 -44.76
CA GLU A 770 6.87 4.64 -44.32
C GLU A 770 5.80 4.74 -45.40
N VAL A 771 6.20 5.02 -46.65
CA VAL A 771 5.27 5.09 -47.78
C VAL A 771 4.59 3.74 -48.01
N SER A 772 5.33 2.62 -47.91
CA SER A 772 4.74 1.30 -48.06
C SER A 772 3.72 1.00 -46.97
N GLN A 773 3.96 1.39 -45.71
CA GLN A 773 2.98 1.25 -44.62
C GLN A 773 1.72 2.07 -44.90
N THR A 774 1.88 3.32 -45.31
CA THR A 774 0.77 4.22 -45.65
C THR A 774 -0.05 3.67 -46.80
N VAL A 775 0.59 3.33 -47.92
CA VAL A 775 -0.08 2.82 -49.12
C VAL A 775 -0.79 1.50 -48.81
N HIS A 776 -0.12 0.55 -48.15
CA HIS A 776 -0.72 -0.73 -47.79
C HIS A 776 -1.98 -0.56 -46.93
N TYR A 777 -1.93 0.35 -45.95
CA TYR A 777 -3.06 0.64 -45.07
C TYR A 777 -4.24 1.30 -45.80
N TYR A 778 -4.00 2.35 -46.58
CA TYR A 778 -5.08 3.05 -47.28
C TYR A 778 -5.65 2.23 -48.45
N GLU A 779 -4.82 1.46 -49.14
CA GLU A 779 -5.27 0.53 -50.17
C GLU A 779 -6.12 -0.59 -49.57
N ALA A 780 -5.80 -1.09 -48.37
CA ALA A 780 -6.64 -2.06 -47.67
C ALA A 780 -8.04 -1.50 -47.35
N TRP A 781 -8.14 -0.24 -46.90
CA TRP A 781 -9.43 0.43 -46.71
C TRP A 781 -10.19 0.61 -48.01
N LEU A 782 -9.52 1.10 -49.05
CA LEU A 782 -10.12 1.33 -50.36
C LEU A 782 -10.66 0.03 -50.95
N ALA A 783 -9.87 -1.05 -50.92
CA ALA A 783 -10.28 -2.37 -51.38
C ALA A 783 -11.45 -2.93 -50.55
N THR A 784 -11.38 -2.84 -49.21
CA THR A 784 -12.45 -3.34 -48.33
C THR A 784 -13.77 -2.61 -48.56
N LEU A 785 -13.72 -1.27 -48.61
CA LEU A 785 -14.92 -0.46 -48.84
C LEU A 785 -15.45 -0.64 -50.26
N ALA A 786 -14.60 -0.76 -51.27
CA ALA A 786 -15.04 -1.07 -52.63
C ALA A 786 -15.78 -2.43 -52.67
N ILE A 787 -15.30 -3.45 -51.97
CA ILE A 787 -16.01 -4.74 -51.92
C ILE A 787 -17.36 -4.62 -51.19
N ILE A 788 -17.40 -3.93 -50.04
CA ILE A 788 -18.63 -3.81 -49.24
C ILE A 788 -19.66 -2.91 -49.92
N VAL A 789 -19.24 -1.75 -50.42
CA VAL A 789 -20.14 -0.73 -50.97
C VAL A 789 -20.52 -1.06 -52.40
N TRP A 790 -19.57 -1.47 -53.23
CA TRP A 790 -19.79 -1.63 -54.67
C TRP A 790 -20.05 -3.09 -55.05
N HIS A 791 -19.12 -4.00 -54.76
CA HIS A 791 -19.27 -5.41 -55.16
C HIS A 791 -20.49 -6.09 -54.50
N PHE A 792 -20.63 -5.99 -53.17
CA PHE A 792 -21.77 -6.57 -52.46
C PHE A 792 -23.10 -5.89 -52.83
N PHE A 793 -23.09 -4.63 -53.25
CA PHE A 793 -24.31 -4.02 -53.76
C PHE A 793 -24.81 -4.75 -55.01
N PHE A 794 -23.99 -4.93 -56.04
CA PHE A 794 -24.43 -5.61 -57.27
C PHE A 794 -24.75 -7.11 -57.08
N VAL A 795 -24.14 -7.77 -56.10
CA VAL A 795 -24.32 -9.21 -55.88
C VAL A 795 -25.40 -9.54 -54.85
N ILE A 796 -25.63 -8.70 -53.84
CA ILE A 796 -26.53 -8.96 -52.69
C ILE A 796 -27.69 -7.95 -52.65
N PHE A 797 -27.38 -6.66 -52.66
CA PHE A 797 -28.36 -5.60 -52.35
C PHE A 797 -29.07 -5.01 -53.57
N HIS A 798 -28.64 -5.33 -54.78
CA HIS A 798 -29.30 -4.87 -55.99
C HIS A 798 -30.74 -5.42 -56.02
N PRO A 799 -31.77 -4.58 -56.17
CA PRO A 799 -33.16 -5.01 -56.04
C PRO A 799 -33.57 -6.17 -56.97
N GLU A 800 -32.94 -6.25 -58.15
CA GLU A 800 -33.15 -7.34 -59.13
C GLU A 800 -32.48 -8.66 -58.70
N MET A 801 -31.42 -8.62 -57.89
CA MET A 801 -30.65 -9.80 -57.46
C MET A 801 -30.94 -10.22 -56.01
N TYR A 802 -31.72 -9.44 -55.25
CA TYR A 802 -31.97 -9.68 -53.83
C TYR A 802 -32.74 -11.00 -53.57
N PRO A 803 -32.29 -11.86 -52.62
CA PRO A 803 -31.30 -11.57 -51.58
C PRO A 803 -29.82 -11.77 -51.96
N MET A 804 -29.51 -12.52 -53.03
CA MET A 804 -28.14 -12.70 -53.55
C MET A 804 -28.15 -13.40 -54.91
N SER A 805 -27.22 -13.06 -55.80
CA SER A 805 -26.90 -13.85 -57.00
C SER A 805 -26.21 -15.17 -56.64
N TRP A 806 -26.74 -16.31 -57.08
CA TRP A 806 -26.12 -17.63 -56.85
C TRP A 806 -25.08 -18.02 -57.90
N THR A 807 -24.80 -17.16 -58.87
CA THR A 807 -23.92 -17.47 -60.00
C THR A 807 -22.45 -17.66 -59.59
N TRP A 808 -22.00 -17.01 -58.51
CA TRP A 808 -20.62 -17.15 -58.03
C TRP A 808 -20.32 -18.51 -57.36
N LEU A 809 -21.35 -19.21 -56.88
CA LEU A 809 -21.24 -20.57 -56.30
C LEU A 809 -21.57 -21.68 -57.31
N THR A 810 -22.56 -21.43 -58.16
CA THR A 810 -23.09 -22.47 -59.08
C THR A 810 -22.51 -22.39 -60.49
N GLY A 811 -21.93 -21.25 -60.86
CA GLY A 811 -21.48 -20.95 -62.22
C GLY A 811 -22.60 -20.75 -63.24
N LYS A 812 -23.87 -20.79 -62.82
CA LYS A 812 -25.05 -20.75 -63.70
C LYS A 812 -25.86 -19.46 -63.50
N MET A 813 -26.48 -18.98 -64.58
CA MET A 813 -27.31 -17.76 -64.63
C MET A 813 -28.56 -18.02 -65.47
N ASN A 814 -29.71 -17.44 -65.10
CA ASN A 814 -30.94 -17.62 -65.87
C ASN A 814 -30.89 -16.82 -67.18
N ALA A 815 -31.38 -17.40 -68.29
CA ALA A 815 -31.39 -16.76 -69.61
C ALA A 815 -32.17 -15.43 -69.63
N ARG A 816 -33.19 -15.25 -68.78
CA ARG A 816 -33.90 -13.96 -68.62
C ARG A 816 -33.01 -12.90 -67.99
N ASP A 817 -32.26 -13.24 -66.94
CA ASP A 817 -31.27 -12.33 -66.32
C ASP A 817 -30.15 -11.98 -67.33
N VAL A 818 -29.76 -12.93 -68.18
CA VAL A 818 -28.80 -12.68 -69.28
C VAL A 818 -29.37 -11.67 -70.30
N LYS A 819 -30.65 -11.79 -70.68
CA LYS A 819 -31.34 -10.83 -71.57
C LYS A 819 -31.42 -9.43 -70.94
N GLU A 820 -31.70 -9.35 -69.65
CA GLU A 820 -31.97 -8.10 -68.93
C GLU A 820 -30.70 -7.31 -68.55
N HIS A 821 -29.64 -8.01 -68.15
CA HIS A 821 -28.38 -7.41 -67.70
C HIS A 821 -27.28 -7.42 -68.77
N HIS A 822 -27.35 -8.34 -69.73
CA HIS A 822 -26.30 -8.57 -70.74
C HIS A 822 -26.88 -8.71 -72.14
N GLN A 823 -27.75 -7.78 -72.54
CA GLN A 823 -28.56 -7.89 -73.76
C GLN A 823 -27.73 -8.18 -75.04
N LEU A 824 -26.56 -7.56 -75.22
CA LEU A 824 -25.72 -7.84 -76.40
C LEU A 824 -25.11 -9.24 -76.36
N TRP A 825 -24.84 -9.77 -75.16
CA TRP A 825 -24.38 -11.14 -74.99
C TRP A 825 -25.51 -12.14 -75.22
N TYR A 826 -26.73 -11.85 -74.75
CA TYR A 826 -27.92 -12.63 -75.06
C TYR A 826 -28.16 -12.72 -76.58
N GLU A 827 -28.16 -11.57 -77.27
CA GLU A 827 -28.32 -11.50 -78.73
C GLU A 827 -27.24 -12.31 -79.48
N ASP A 828 -25.99 -12.27 -79.02
CA ASP A 828 -24.88 -13.08 -79.56
C ASP A 828 -25.06 -14.59 -79.29
N MET A 829 -25.53 -14.97 -78.10
CA MET A 829 -25.78 -16.37 -77.75
C MET A 829 -26.94 -16.97 -78.56
N VAL A 830 -28.03 -16.22 -78.74
CA VAL A 830 -29.15 -16.62 -79.62
C VAL A 830 -28.66 -16.74 -81.06
N ARG A 831 -27.88 -15.77 -81.56
CA ARG A 831 -27.30 -15.79 -82.90
C ARG A 831 -26.40 -17.02 -83.14
N ARG A 832 -25.67 -17.46 -82.12
CA ARG A 832 -24.80 -18.66 -82.17
C ARG A 832 -25.55 -19.97 -81.92
N GLY A 833 -26.87 -19.92 -81.68
CA GLY A 833 -27.69 -21.10 -81.40
C GLY A 833 -27.40 -21.77 -80.05
N LEU A 834 -26.88 -21.01 -79.07
CA LEU A 834 -26.50 -21.53 -77.75
C LEU A 834 -27.66 -21.54 -76.74
N ILE A 835 -28.70 -20.72 -76.98
CA ILE A 835 -29.91 -20.60 -76.15
C ILE A 835 -31.13 -20.34 -77.03
N GLU A 836 -32.32 -20.68 -76.54
CA GLU A 836 -33.56 -20.45 -77.28
C GLU A 836 -34.04 -18.98 -77.11
N PRO A 837 -34.64 -18.36 -78.16
CA PRO A 837 -35.20 -17.02 -78.05
C PRO A 837 -36.36 -17.00 -77.05
N ILE A 838 -36.31 -16.09 -76.08
CA ILE A 838 -37.39 -15.85 -75.13
C ILE A 838 -38.39 -14.90 -75.80
N PRO A 839 -39.67 -15.28 -75.95
CA PRO A 839 -40.70 -14.42 -76.52
C PRO A 839 -40.75 -13.07 -75.80
N ASP A 840 -40.92 -11.98 -76.54
CA ASP A 840 -41.14 -10.66 -75.94
C ASP A 840 -42.55 -10.64 -75.32
N GLU A 841 -42.66 -10.30 -74.03
CA GLU A 841 -43.95 -10.04 -73.40
C GLU A 841 -44.51 -8.74 -73.98
N GLU A 842 -45.72 -8.77 -74.55
CA GLU A 842 -46.43 -7.57 -75.02
C GLU A 842 -46.52 -6.54 -73.88
N GLU A 843 -46.03 -5.32 -74.12
CA GLU A 843 -46.25 -4.20 -73.20
C GLU A 843 -47.76 -4.00 -73.01
N PRO A 844 -48.27 -3.86 -71.77
CA PRO A 844 -49.67 -3.54 -71.57
C PRO A 844 -49.93 -2.15 -72.16
N GLY A 845 -50.72 -2.14 -73.24
CA GLY A 845 -51.14 -0.96 -73.95
C GLY A 845 -51.74 0.11 -73.04
N GLU A 846 -51.43 1.34 -73.41
CA GLU A 846 -52.14 2.58 -73.14
C GLU A 846 -53.64 2.35 -72.86
N HIS A 847 -54.10 2.84 -71.71
CA HIS A 847 -55.47 2.74 -71.20
C HIS A 847 -56.54 2.92 -72.30
N SER A 848 -57.11 1.82 -72.80
CA SER A 848 -58.52 1.78 -73.17
C SER A 848 -59.30 1.52 -71.88
N THR A 849 -60.07 2.52 -71.46
CA THR A 849 -61.05 2.43 -70.37
C THR A 849 -61.95 1.20 -70.56
N PRO A 850 -62.14 0.34 -69.55
CA PRO A 850 -63.22 -0.64 -69.58
C PRO A 850 -64.53 0.10 -69.34
N GLU A 851 -65.47 0.01 -70.28
CA GLU A 851 -66.89 0.25 -69.99
C GLU A 851 -67.37 -0.75 -68.93
N PRO A 852 -68.30 -0.36 -68.05
CA PRO A 852 -68.73 -1.19 -66.92
C PRO A 852 -69.59 -2.38 -67.39
N GLU A 853 -69.26 -3.58 -66.93
CA GLU A 853 -70.17 -4.73 -67.05
C GLU A 853 -71.41 -4.56 -66.15
N PRO A 854 -72.60 -5.03 -66.57
CA PRO A 854 -73.88 -4.69 -65.97
C PRO A 854 -74.31 -5.62 -64.82
N ASP A 855 -75.07 -5.03 -63.90
CA ASP A 855 -75.74 -5.60 -62.72
C ASP A 855 -76.69 -6.76 -63.10
N PRO A 856 -76.62 -7.96 -62.49
CA PRO A 856 -77.36 -9.14 -62.94
C PRO A 856 -78.79 -9.22 -62.40
N ASP A 857 -79.49 -8.11 -62.26
CA ASP A 857 -80.92 -8.09 -61.90
C ASP A 857 -81.70 -7.14 -62.82
N THR A 858 -81.95 -7.54 -64.08
CA THR A 858 -83.21 -7.27 -64.83
C THR A 858 -83.15 -7.67 -66.32
N GLU A 859 -84.14 -8.46 -66.76
CA GLU A 859 -84.63 -8.58 -68.15
C GLU A 859 -86.10 -8.11 -68.16
N PRO A 860 -86.78 -7.86 -69.31
CA PRO A 860 -86.33 -7.35 -70.61
C PRO A 860 -87.27 -6.23 -71.16
N ASP A 861 -86.92 -5.54 -72.26
CA ASP A 861 -87.77 -5.38 -73.47
C ASP A 861 -87.27 -4.37 -74.54
N ALA A 862 -87.12 -4.90 -75.77
CA ALA A 862 -87.56 -4.42 -77.11
C ALA A 862 -87.14 -3.06 -77.77
N ALA A 863 -86.49 -3.22 -78.95
CA ALA A 863 -86.87 -2.69 -80.30
C ALA A 863 -86.16 -1.48 -80.98
N SER A 864 -85.38 -1.82 -82.04
CA SER A 864 -85.38 -1.27 -83.44
C SER A 864 -84.71 0.11 -83.75
N PRO A 865 -84.45 0.50 -85.04
CA PRO A 865 -83.20 0.23 -85.80
C PRO A 865 -82.55 1.48 -86.51
N GLU A 866 -81.45 1.26 -87.28
CA GLU A 866 -80.73 2.09 -88.29
C GLU A 866 -81.53 3.19 -89.08
N PRO A 867 -80.96 4.19 -89.83
CA PRO A 867 -79.77 4.15 -90.75
C PRO A 867 -79.03 5.55 -90.91
N PRO A 868 -78.49 6.01 -92.09
CA PRO A 868 -77.12 5.78 -92.60
C PRO A 868 -76.31 7.05 -93.04
N LYS A 869 -75.03 6.82 -93.37
CA LYS A 869 -74.12 7.41 -94.41
C LYS A 869 -74.20 8.90 -94.85
N GLY A 870 -73.01 9.52 -94.97
CA GLY A 870 -72.58 10.23 -96.20
C GLY A 870 -71.80 11.55 -96.04
N GLY A 871 -70.68 11.67 -96.78
CA GLY A 871 -70.01 12.91 -97.26
C GLY A 871 -69.49 13.88 -96.20
N GLU A 872 -68.62 14.87 -96.44
CA GLU A 872 -67.80 15.34 -97.56
C GLU A 872 -66.96 16.49 -96.96
N GLU A 873 -65.80 16.75 -97.56
CA GLU A 873 -65.12 18.07 -97.65
C GLU A 873 -64.58 18.90 -96.45
N GLU A 874 -63.40 19.45 -96.77
CA GLU A 874 -62.86 20.77 -96.46
C GLU A 874 -62.33 21.17 -95.06
N ASP A 875 -61.00 21.18 -94.99
CA ASP A 875 -60.16 22.39 -95.01
C ASP A 875 -60.07 23.32 -93.78
N LYS A 876 -58.90 23.99 -93.71
CA LYS A 876 -58.43 25.06 -92.80
C LYS A 876 -57.83 24.60 -91.46
N LYS A 877 -56.50 24.72 -91.28
CA LYS A 877 -55.68 25.93 -91.01
C LYS A 877 -55.84 26.52 -89.60
N SER A 878 -54.68 26.87 -89.04
CA SER A 878 -54.42 27.81 -87.93
C SER A 878 -54.78 27.27 -86.54
N ALA A 879 -54.07 27.57 -85.47
CA ALA A 879 -53.06 28.60 -85.21
C ALA A 879 -52.14 28.14 -84.07
#